data_AF-A0A818LE13-F1
#
_entry.id   AF-A0A818LE13-F1
#
_cell.length_a   1.000
_cell.length_b   1.000
_cell.length_c   1.000
_cell.angle_alpha   90.00
_cell.angle_beta   90.00
_cell.angle_gamma   90.00
#
_symmetry.space_group_name_H-M   'P 1'
#
loop_
_entity.id
_entity.type
_entity.pdbx_description
1 polymer ?
#
loop_
_entity_poly.entity_id
_entity_poly.type
_entity_poly.pdbx_seq_one_letter_code
_entity_poly.pdbx_strand_id
1 'polypeptide(L)'
;MTTTSEKLDECAICCEESTKLYQCCSNEADRFCDVCWSKTISSIIKNGKIGLLLTGKLDCDFCHQSIQCNRLPEEIQIRINNILSTIPKIKNPKSIEEFNYSYNNSNELRHCLTNEKFIFLTQRHYNLLGSCIDTYIQSLMKSDQWNYEEIWLPIKDESTNDHHDQVNIFTSNDFKENENGCLILIQGSGVVRPGQWARSCCINESLDIGSMFPYMAKAKEHNLSVIILNPNQTSYVVEKTIDTEDTTSINKDEIVVGENTSSTHDKQDTAVINTTSTDKEVNSTNEQISTANEDKDNKEENSDHNNIVSFYLSSDPLPRPLTQKISNLSTSREHVLYVYDHIIAQSPAKKFYVVAHSAGGDCLMYLLRKRQDNILSKLAKIAFTDSVHSLLPFDSNEIKHFLKFNAIHFVASDEPMGTSIEYVYDFSQRPACQEVSAGHPKHEYTSGHSVQGVFDFFFPSDKQAKAHSRELRKTDRELVRDRHRLETEEQRIINEIRKNASTGNKKAVEILAKQLVKVRNQKAQSFQASGQIQGLATQNTMMASNIRMANAMQATAKTMAKMNKVMNPAQMSKITQQFTQEHTKLGIKEEMMGETLDAAFGEEGDSEEEDAIVNQVLDEIGISMNEKIAVAPRVPAAASGMVSNRRQVHDEDAEIERMLANLKS
;
A
#
# COMPACT_ATOMS: atom_id res chain seq x y z
N MET A 1 2.40 -37.55 57.05
CA MET A 1 1.47 -36.57 57.65
C MET A 1 2.38 -35.60 58.39
N THR A 2 2.69 -34.40 57.91
CA THR A 2 1.86 -33.23 57.57
C THR A 2 2.69 -32.31 56.63
N THR A 3 2.29 -32.13 55.36
CA THR A 3 1.68 -30.92 54.73
C THR A 3 2.58 -29.69 54.54
N THR A 4 2.91 -29.42 53.27
CA THR A 4 2.86 -28.13 52.53
C THR A 4 2.95 -26.80 53.30
N SER A 5 3.86 -25.93 52.86
CA SER A 5 3.83 -24.44 52.86
C SER A 5 5.02 -23.79 53.57
N GLU A 6 6.07 -23.46 52.82
CA GLU A 6 6.88 -22.23 53.00
C GLU A 6 7.81 -22.06 51.79
N LYS A 7 7.18 -21.66 50.67
CA LYS A 7 7.84 -20.91 49.59
C LYS A 7 7.77 -19.43 49.97
N LEU A 8 8.80 -18.69 49.59
CA LEU A 8 9.03 -17.24 49.65
C LEU A 8 9.90 -16.82 50.83
N ASP A 9 11.14 -16.44 50.51
CA ASP A 9 11.70 -15.14 50.93
C ASP A 9 12.91 -14.78 50.05
N GLU A 10 12.56 -14.10 48.95
CA GLU A 10 13.22 -12.92 48.38
C GLU A 10 14.76 -12.88 48.23
N CYS A 11 15.21 -12.97 46.97
CA CYS A 11 16.51 -12.40 46.58
C CYS A 11 16.48 -10.89 46.88
N ALA A 12 17.56 -10.33 47.44
CA ALA A 12 17.68 -8.91 47.79
C ALA A 12 17.51 -7.94 46.59
N ILE A 13 17.40 -8.45 45.35
CA ILE A 13 17.09 -7.69 44.13
C ILE A 13 15.57 -7.52 43.93
N CYS A 14 14.76 -8.39 44.54
CA CYS A 14 13.29 -8.34 44.47
C CYS A 14 12.66 -7.44 45.55
N CYS A 15 13.38 -7.12 46.64
CA CYS A 15 12.99 -6.07 47.58
C CYS A 15 13.51 -4.73 47.09
N GLU A 16 12.67 -3.71 46.98
CA GLU A 16 13.03 -2.31 46.65
C GLU A 16 13.85 -1.62 47.77
N GLU A 17 14.63 -2.35 48.58
CA GLU A 17 15.46 -1.79 49.64
C GLU A 17 16.92 -1.68 49.21
N SER A 18 17.25 -0.45 48.79
CA SER A 18 18.52 0.03 48.23
C SER A 18 19.79 -0.18 49.09
N THR A 19 19.69 -0.76 50.29
CA THR A 19 20.82 -0.88 51.24
C THR A 19 21.43 -2.28 51.34
N LYS A 20 20.85 -3.31 50.71
CA LYS A 20 21.41 -4.69 50.69
C LYS A 20 21.98 -5.14 49.34
N LEU A 21 22.07 -4.26 48.34
CA LEU A 21 22.55 -4.60 46.99
C LEU A 21 24.02 -5.06 46.94
N TYR A 22 24.86 -4.65 47.89
CA TYR A 22 26.30 -4.95 47.86
C TYR A 22 26.69 -6.36 48.38
N GLN A 23 25.79 -7.06 49.09
CA GLN A 23 26.14 -8.35 49.73
C GLN A 23 25.77 -9.60 48.92
N CYS A 24 25.03 -9.49 47.82
CA CYS A 24 24.68 -10.64 46.98
C CYS A 24 25.66 -10.92 45.83
N CYS A 25 26.44 -9.92 45.38
CA CYS A 25 27.35 -10.10 44.26
C CYS A 25 28.75 -10.50 44.78
N SER A 26 28.86 -11.73 45.26
CA SER A 26 30.13 -12.42 45.53
C SER A 26 30.23 -13.63 44.61
N ASN A 27 30.81 -13.47 43.42
CA ASN A 27 31.37 -14.47 42.48
C ASN A 27 30.67 -15.84 42.25
N GLU A 28 29.47 -16.07 42.78
CA GLU A 28 28.78 -17.35 42.75
C GLU A 28 27.37 -17.12 42.20
N ALA A 29 27.07 -17.71 41.04
CA ALA A 29 25.78 -17.61 40.37
C ALA A 29 24.61 -18.19 41.21
N ASP A 30 24.93 -18.89 42.30
CA ASP A 30 24.04 -19.62 43.19
C ASP A 30 23.18 -18.71 44.10
N ARG A 31 23.35 -17.39 44.06
CA ARG A 31 22.58 -16.41 44.88
C ARG A 31 21.52 -15.61 44.14
N PHE A 32 21.39 -15.80 42.82
CA PHE A 32 20.30 -15.17 42.05
C PHE A 32 19.05 -16.04 42.12
N CYS A 33 17.90 -15.48 42.51
CA CYS A 33 16.64 -16.21 42.39
C CYS A 33 16.20 -16.32 40.92
N ASP A 34 15.34 -17.31 40.64
CA ASP A 34 14.81 -17.59 39.31
C ASP A 34 14.16 -16.37 38.65
N VAL A 35 13.53 -15.48 39.44
CA VAL A 35 12.90 -14.25 38.95
C VAL A 35 13.94 -13.27 38.41
N CYS A 36 15.07 -13.09 39.10
CA CYS A 36 16.14 -12.20 38.66
C CYS A 36 16.88 -12.77 37.45
N TRP A 37 17.14 -14.07 37.41
CA TRP A 37 17.69 -14.73 36.23
C TRP A 37 16.76 -14.60 35.02
N SER A 38 15.46 -14.83 35.20
CA SER A 38 14.46 -14.68 34.15
C SER A 38 14.40 -13.25 33.61
N LYS A 39 14.50 -12.22 34.48
CA LYS A 39 14.57 -10.80 34.07
C LYS A 39 15.86 -10.48 33.31
N THR A 40 17.02 -10.93 33.79
CA THR A 40 18.31 -10.69 33.13
C THR A 40 18.36 -11.35 31.75
N ILE A 41 17.89 -12.59 31.63
CA ILE A 41 17.83 -13.28 30.33
C ILE A 41 16.82 -12.62 29.39
N SER A 42 15.66 -12.22 29.91
CA SER A 42 14.68 -11.46 29.13
C SER A 42 15.27 -10.11 28.67
N SER A 43 16.07 -9.44 29.49
CA SER A 43 16.84 -8.23 29.13
C SER A 43 17.86 -8.53 28.04
N ILE A 44 18.66 -9.59 28.18
CA ILE A 44 19.68 -9.99 27.21
C ILE A 44 19.06 -10.34 25.85
N ILE A 45 17.97 -11.11 25.84
CA ILE A 45 17.22 -11.45 24.62
C ILE A 45 16.63 -10.18 24.01
N LYS A 46 15.94 -9.34 24.81
CA LYS A 46 15.32 -8.09 24.34
C LYS A 46 16.33 -7.10 23.76
N ASN A 47 17.55 -7.09 24.31
CA ASN A 47 18.63 -6.20 23.88
C ASN A 47 19.53 -6.82 22.79
N GLY A 48 19.21 -8.02 22.27
CA GLY A 48 20.00 -8.69 21.22
C GLY A 48 21.41 -9.08 21.67
N LYS A 49 21.66 -9.17 22.98
CA LYS A 49 22.96 -9.45 23.59
C LYS A 49 23.19 -10.94 23.83
N ILE A 50 22.48 -11.82 23.12
CA ILE A 50 22.54 -13.29 23.31
C ILE A 50 23.97 -13.81 23.14
N GLY A 51 24.83 -13.14 22.36
CA GLY A 51 26.26 -13.44 22.29
C GLY A 51 26.98 -13.41 23.65
N LEU A 52 26.53 -12.57 24.60
CA LEU A 52 27.07 -12.53 25.96
C LEU A 52 26.73 -13.78 26.79
N LEU A 53 25.68 -14.52 26.44
CA LEU A 53 25.37 -15.82 27.07
C LEU A 53 26.39 -16.89 26.65
N LEU A 54 27.09 -16.67 25.53
CA LEU A 54 28.09 -17.58 24.97
C LEU A 54 29.52 -17.23 25.38
N THR A 55 29.78 -15.99 25.83
CA THR A 55 31.13 -15.55 26.23
C THR A 55 31.57 -16.10 27.58
N GLY A 56 30.73 -16.92 28.24
CA GLY A 56 31.02 -17.43 29.58
C GLY A 56 30.91 -16.36 30.66
N LYS A 57 30.55 -15.11 30.33
CA LYS A 57 30.60 -13.96 31.24
C LYS A 57 29.47 -12.97 30.99
N LEU A 58 28.61 -12.75 31.99
CA LEU A 58 27.44 -11.88 31.94
C LEU A 58 27.57 -10.74 32.94
N ASP A 59 27.47 -9.50 32.48
CA ASP A 59 27.42 -8.36 33.39
C ASP A 59 25.98 -8.18 33.89
N CYS A 60 25.81 -8.20 35.22
CA CYS A 60 24.52 -7.98 35.86
C CYS A 60 24.07 -6.53 35.65
N ASP A 61 22.91 -6.31 35.03
CA ASP A 61 22.34 -4.96 34.81
C ASP A 61 22.06 -4.20 36.13
N PHE A 62 21.99 -4.89 37.28
CA PHE A 62 21.67 -4.30 38.58
C PHE A 62 22.89 -3.99 39.46
N CYS A 63 23.91 -4.87 39.48
CA CYS A 63 25.11 -4.67 40.30
C CYS A 63 26.39 -4.44 39.48
N HIS A 64 26.30 -4.43 38.15
CA HIS A 64 27.40 -4.25 37.20
C HIS A 64 28.59 -5.20 37.38
N GLN A 65 28.40 -6.31 38.10
CA GLN A 65 29.41 -7.34 38.26
C GLN A 65 29.29 -8.41 37.19
N SER A 66 30.45 -8.99 36.85
CA SER A 66 30.62 -9.96 35.78
C SER A 66 30.47 -11.39 36.32
N ILE A 67 29.40 -12.08 35.95
CA ILE A 67 28.98 -13.41 36.39
C ILE A 67 29.50 -14.47 35.41
N GLN A 68 30.12 -15.55 35.90
CA GLN A 68 30.53 -16.68 35.06
C GLN A 68 29.31 -17.54 34.67
N CYS A 69 29.08 -17.77 33.37
CA CYS A 69 27.92 -18.50 32.83
C CYS A 69 27.94 -20.00 33.14
N ASN A 70 29.06 -20.54 33.59
CA ASN A 70 29.29 -21.96 33.82
C ASN A 70 28.52 -22.50 35.04
N ARG A 71 27.75 -21.64 35.72
CA ARG A 71 26.91 -21.94 36.88
C ARG A 71 25.46 -21.45 36.69
N LEU A 72 24.99 -21.33 35.45
CA LEU A 72 23.58 -21.01 35.20
C LEU A 72 22.67 -22.14 35.69
N PRO A 73 21.50 -21.86 36.30
CA PRO A 73 20.52 -22.89 36.65
C PRO A 73 20.15 -23.76 35.45
N GLU A 74 19.83 -25.03 35.69
CA GLU A 74 19.53 -26.00 34.62
C GLU A 74 18.40 -25.53 33.70
N GLU A 75 17.34 -24.94 34.25
CA GLU A 75 16.23 -24.34 33.49
C GLU A 75 16.69 -23.23 32.53
N ILE A 76 17.67 -22.44 32.95
CA ILE A 76 18.24 -21.36 32.13
C ILE A 76 19.11 -21.93 31.01
N GLN A 77 19.92 -22.95 31.30
CA GLN A 77 20.72 -23.63 30.29
C GLN A 77 19.85 -24.27 29.22
N ILE A 78 18.75 -24.92 29.62
CA ILE A 78 17.75 -25.46 28.69
C ILE A 78 17.18 -24.36 27.80
N ARG A 79 16.81 -23.21 28.37
CA ARG A 79 16.27 -22.08 27.61
C ARG A 79 17.28 -21.50 26.61
N ILE A 80 18.55 -21.39 27.00
CA ILE A 80 19.63 -20.95 26.10
C ILE A 80 19.83 -21.97 24.98
N ASN A 81 19.87 -23.27 25.29
CA ASN A 81 20.01 -24.32 24.30
C ASN A 81 18.83 -24.34 23.30
N ASN A 82 17.60 -24.11 23.77
CA ASN A 82 16.43 -23.95 22.91
C ASN A 82 16.60 -22.74 21.97
N ILE A 83 17.09 -21.60 22.47
CA ILE A 83 17.37 -20.42 21.65
C ILE A 83 18.45 -20.69 20.61
N LEU A 84 19.56 -21.32 21.01
CA LEU A 84 20.66 -21.66 20.10
C LEU A 84 20.25 -22.67 19.03
N SER A 85 19.29 -23.54 19.33
CA SER A 85 18.75 -24.49 18.33
C SER A 85 18.05 -23.81 17.15
N THR A 86 17.65 -22.53 17.30
CA THR A 86 17.07 -21.71 16.22
C THR A 86 18.10 -21.09 15.29
N ILE A 87 19.40 -21.25 15.60
CA ILE A 87 20.51 -20.78 14.76
C ILE A 87 20.86 -21.89 13.76
N PRO A 88 20.83 -21.61 12.44
CA PRO A 88 21.25 -22.56 11.42
C PRO A 88 22.70 -23.01 11.60
N LYS A 89 23.00 -24.23 11.14
CA LYS A 89 24.37 -24.77 11.11
C LYS A 89 25.22 -24.24 9.95
N ILE A 90 24.69 -23.32 9.14
CA ILE A 90 25.35 -22.75 7.96
C ILE A 90 25.13 -21.24 7.93
N LYS A 91 26.06 -20.46 7.36
CA LYS A 91 25.95 -18.99 7.35
C LYS A 91 24.90 -18.43 6.37
N ASN A 92 24.59 -19.17 5.30
CA ASN A 92 23.71 -18.68 4.23
C ASN A 92 22.61 -19.70 3.89
N PRO A 93 21.63 -19.86 4.77
CA PRO A 93 20.51 -20.78 4.57
C PRO A 93 19.61 -20.32 3.43
N LYS A 94 19.06 -21.29 2.70
CA LYS A 94 18.18 -21.10 1.53
C LYS A 94 16.73 -21.49 1.80
N SER A 95 16.45 -22.13 2.93
CA SER A 95 15.13 -22.67 3.26
C SER A 95 14.79 -22.43 4.73
N ILE A 96 13.49 -22.46 5.08
CA ILE A 96 13.05 -22.30 6.47
C ILE A 96 13.40 -23.53 7.33
N GLU A 97 13.49 -24.69 6.68
CA GLU A 97 13.87 -25.96 7.29
C GLU A 97 15.33 -25.94 7.78
N GLU A 98 16.22 -25.21 7.10
CA GLU A 98 17.60 -24.99 7.54
C GLU A 98 17.70 -24.12 8.80
N PHE A 99 16.66 -23.34 9.12
CA PHE A 99 16.49 -22.68 10.41
C PHE A 99 15.79 -23.55 11.46
N ASN A 100 15.48 -24.82 11.14
CA ASN A 100 14.62 -25.69 11.93
C ASN A 100 13.24 -25.09 12.18
N TYR A 101 12.66 -24.37 11.21
CA TYR A 101 11.27 -23.92 11.28
C TYR A 101 10.43 -24.55 10.18
N SER A 102 9.14 -24.71 10.47
CA SER A 102 8.12 -25.06 9.48
C SER A 102 6.80 -24.37 9.84
N TYR A 103 5.93 -24.20 8.84
CA TYR A 103 4.55 -23.77 9.09
C TYR A 103 3.70 -24.98 9.51
N ASN A 104 2.99 -24.85 10.63
CA ASN A 104 2.09 -25.90 11.10
C ASN A 104 0.74 -25.89 10.33
N ASN A 105 -0.18 -26.78 10.70
CA ASN A 105 -1.52 -26.87 10.08
C ASN A 105 -2.38 -25.60 10.28
N SER A 106 -2.05 -24.77 11.26
CA SER A 106 -2.68 -23.47 11.49
C SER A 106 -1.95 -22.32 10.79
N ASN A 107 -1.04 -22.64 9.85
CA ASN A 107 -0.22 -21.69 9.12
C ASN A 107 0.67 -20.81 10.01
N GLU A 108 1.03 -21.27 11.20
CA GLU A 108 1.91 -20.54 12.12
C GLU A 108 3.33 -21.08 12.04
N LEU A 109 4.32 -20.18 12.02
CA LEU A 109 5.73 -20.57 12.00
C LEU A 109 6.11 -21.16 13.37
N ARG A 110 6.61 -22.39 13.38
CA ARG A 110 6.98 -23.13 14.59
C ARG A 110 8.33 -23.79 14.43
N HIS A 111 9.11 -23.77 15.49
CA HIS A 111 10.38 -24.48 15.53
C HIS A 111 10.12 -25.99 15.50
N CYS A 112 10.77 -26.73 14.59
CA CYS A 112 10.50 -28.13 14.28
C CYS A 112 10.71 -29.07 15.48
N LEU A 113 11.60 -28.72 16.40
CA LEU A 113 11.93 -29.56 17.56
C LEU A 113 11.11 -29.20 18.81
N THR A 114 10.95 -27.90 19.08
CA THR A 114 10.34 -27.41 20.33
C THR A 114 8.88 -27.01 20.16
N ASN A 115 8.40 -26.86 18.92
CA ASN A 115 7.08 -26.31 18.58
C ASN A 115 6.84 -24.91 19.18
N GLU A 116 7.91 -24.17 19.51
CA GLU A 116 7.83 -22.81 20.01
C GLU A 116 7.73 -21.79 18.86
N LYS A 117 7.23 -20.59 19.19
CA LYS A 117 7.20 -19.45 18.25
C LYS A 117 8.62 -18.95 17.96
N PHE A 118 8.76 -18.21 16.87
CA PHE A 118 10.00 -17.52 16.54
C PHE A 118 10.50 -16.62 17.69
N ILE A 119 11.80 -16.67 17.94
CA ILE A 119 12.49 -15.81 18.90
C ILE A 119 13.42 -14.88 18.13
N PHE A 120 13.21 -13.58 18.28
CA PHE A 120 14.11 -12.58 17.69
C PHE A 120 15.47 -12.60 18.39
N LEU A 121 16.53 -12.88 17.63
CA LEU A 121 17.91 -12.84 18.12
C LEU A 121 18.60 -11.53 17.72
N THR A 122 18.66 -11.29 16.42
CA THR A 122 19.28 -10.12 15.80
C THR A 122 18.56 -9.76 14.51
N GLN A 123 18.80 -8.54 14.02
CA GLN A 123 18.29 -8.12 12.71
C GLN A 123 18.82 -9.00 11.57
N ARG A 124 20.05 -9.51 11.67
CA ARG A 124 20.66 -10.39 10.67
C ARG A 124 19.92 -11.73 10.60
N HIS A 125 19.72 -12.38 11.74
CA HIS A 125 18.96 -13.64 11.84
C HIS A 125 17.52 -13.47 11.32
N TYR A 126 16.84 -12.40 11.74
CA TYR A 126 15.50 -12.06 11.27
C TYR A 126 15.42 -11.84 9.75
N ASN A 127 16.39 -11.10 9.18
CA ASN A 127 16.40 -10.81 7.74
C ASN A 127 16.65 -12.07 6.90
N LEU A 128 17.57 -12.95 7.32
CA LEU A 128 17.89 -14.18 6.60
C LEU A 128 16.71 -15.17 6.64
N LEU A 129 16.06 -15.33 7.80
CA LEU A 129 14.84 -16.13 7.90
C LEU A 129 13.72 -15.53 7.04
N GLY A 130 13.58 -14.19 7.05
CA GLY A 130 12.63 -13.47 6.20
C GLY A 130 12.80 -13.78 4.71
N SER A 131 14.04 -13.79 4.20
CA SER A 131 14.32 -14.17 2.80
C SER A 131 13.95 -15.61 2.48
N CYS A 132 14.12 -16.53 3.44
CA CYS A 132 13.69 -17.93 3.27
C CYS A 132 12.15 -18.04 3.24
N ILE A 133 11.44 -17.24 4.05
CA ILE A 133 9.98 -17.16 4.03
C ILE A 133 9.47 -16.58 2.70
N ASP A 134 10.15 -15.57 2.15
CA ASP A 134 9.84 -15.03 0.81
C ASP A 134 9.86 -16.17 -0.23
N THR A 135 10.91 -16.99 -0.21
CA THR A 135 11.10 -18.14 -1.12
C THR A 135 10.07 -19.24 -0.87
N TYR A 136 9.77 -19.53 0.39
CA TYR A 136 8.76 -20.52 0.78
C TYR A 136 7.37 -20.13 0.26
N ILE A 137 6.93 -18.89 0.47
CA ILE A 137 5.62 -18.41 0.04
C ILE A 137 5.48 -18.47 -1.48
N GLN A 138 6.52 -18.06 -2.23
CA GLN A 138 6.51 -18.14 -3.69
C GLN A 138 6.52 -19.58 -4.20
N SER A 139 7.24 -20.48 -3.53
CA SER A 139 7.21 -21.91 -3.85
C SER A 139 5.83 -22.52 -3.59
N LEU A 140 5.16 -22.10 -2.51
CA LEU A 140 3.79 -22.51 -2.20
C LEU A 140 2.79 -21.98 -3.24
N MET A 141 2.93 -20.74 -3.72
CA MET A 141 2.11 -20.22 -4.82
C MET A 141 2.24 -21.05 -6.11
N LYS A 142 3.45 -21.56 -6.40
CA LYS A 142 3.72 -22.42 -7.57
C LYS A 142 3.29 -23.87 -7.39
N SER A 143 3.07 -24.32 -6.15
CA SER A 143 2.68 -25.70 -5.87
C SER A 143 1.30 -26.03 -6.46
N ASP A 144 0.99 -27.32 -6.58
CA ASP A 144 -0.30 -27.82 -7.08
C ASP A 144 -1.52 -27.29 -6.30
N GLN A 145 -1.31 -26.82 -5.06
CA GLN A 145 -2.38 -26.24 -4.24
C GLN A 145 -2.93 -24.94 -4.84
N TRP A 146 -2.04 -24.07 -5.29
CA TRP A 146 -2.37 -22.72 -5.75
C TRP A 146 -2.23 -22.57 -7.26
N ASN A 147 -1.18 -23.19 -7.84
CA ASN A 147 -0.94 -23.27 -9.27
C ASN A 147 -0.93 -21.88 -9.93
N TYR A 148 -0.10 -20.97 -9.41
CA TYR A 148 0.14 -19.64 -9.98
C TYR A 148 1.36 -19.66 -10.89
N GLU A 149 1.25 -18.97 -12.02
CA GLU A 149 2.32 -18.74 -13.00
C GLU A 149 3.23 -17.60 -12.51
N GLU A 150 4.53 -17.85 -12.52
CA GLU A 150 5.57 -16.84 -12.24
C GLU A 150 5.97 -16.14 -13.55
N ILE A 151 5.86 -14.81 -13.58
CA ILE A 151 6.21 -14.00 -14.76
C ILE A 151 7.36 -13.08 -14.40
N TRP A 152 8.39 -13.04 -15.25
CA TRP A 152 9.60 -12.23 -15.08
C TRP A 152 9.55 -10.95 -15.92
N LEU A 153 9.92 -9.82 -15.30
CA LEU A 153 9.84 -8.48 -15.87
C LEU A 153 11.21 -7.79 -15.86
N PRO A 154 11.58 -6.98 -16.88
CA PRO A 154 10.81 -6.67 -18.08
C PRO A 154 10.60 -7.92 -18.93
N ILE A 155 9.52 -7.98 -19.71
CA ILE A 155 9.28 -9.12 -20.61
C ILE A 155 10.39 -9.11 -21.67
N LYS A 156 11.13 -10.22 -21.78
CA LYS A 156 12.21 -10.44 -22.74
C LYS A 156 11.82 -11.50 -23.77
N ASP A 157 12.43 -11.45 -24.94
CA ASP A 157 12.33 -12.53 -25.93
C ASP A 157 12.97 -13.82 -25.39
N GLU A 158 12.37 -14.98 -25.67
CA GLU A 158 12.66 -16.33 -25.11
C GLU A 158 14.10 -16.86 -25.29
N SER A 159 15.04 -16.06 -25.80
CA SER A 159 16.40 -16.50 -26.13
C SER A 159 17.35 -16.59 -24.92
N THR A 160 16.97 -16.07 -23.75
CA THR A 160 17.80 -16.12 -22.52
C THR A 160 16.97 -16.51 -21.29
N ASN A 161 17.20 -17.71 -20.75
CA ASN A 161 16.63 -18.17 -19.45
C ASN A 161 17.33 -17.56 -18.22
N ASP A 162 17.95 -16.39 -18.40
CA ASP A 162 18.68 -15.71 -17.33
C ASP A 162 17.84 -14.53 -16.82
N HIS A 163 17.40 -14.65 -15.56
CA HIS A 163 16.54 -13.70 -14.87
C HIS A 163 17.33 -12.78 -13.92
N HIS A 164 18.66 -12.71 -14.03
CA HIS A 164 19.50 -11.96 -13.09
C HIS A 164 19.16 -10.47 -12.99
N ASP A 165 18.63 -9.86 -14.05
CA ASP A 165 18.25 -8.45 -14.16
C ASP A 165 16.73 -8.24 -14.19
N GLN A 166 15.95 -9.25 -13.82
CA GLN A 166 14.49 -9.22 -13.83
C GLN A 166 13.89 -9.26 -12.41
N VAL A 167 12.60 -8.95 -12.34
CA VAL A 167 11.77 -9.05 -11.15
C VAL A 167 10.57 -9.94 -11.44
N ASN A 168 10.20 -10.80 -10.49
CA ASN A 168 9.05 -11.67 -10.64
C ASN A 168 7.75 -11.02 -10.13
N ILE A 169 6.66 -11.38 -10.79
CA ILE A 169 5.27 -11.21 -10.36
C ILE A 169 4.55 -12.55 -10.51
N PHE A 170 3.31 -12.66 -10.00
CA PHE A 170 2.55 -13.91 -10.10
C PHE A 170 1.15 -13.66 -10.63
N THR A 171 0.65 -14.57 -11.46
CA THR A 171 -0.73 -14.58 -11.96
C THR A 171 -1.38 -15.94 -11.71
N SER A 172 -2.69 -15.97 -11.48
CA SER A 172 -3.42 -17.24 -11.52
C SER A 172 -3.42 -17.82 -12.93
N ASN A 173 -3.46 -19.14 -13.07
CA ASN A 173 -3.38 -19.80 -14.39
C ASN A 173 -4.53 -19.43 -15.34
N ASP A 174 -5.68 -19.03 -14.81
CA ASP A 174 -6.83 -18.58 -15.59
C ASP A 174 -6.75 -17.09 -16.00
N PHE A 175 -5.69 -16.36 -15.63
CA PHE A 175 -5.57 -14.91 -15.86
C PHE A 175 -5.73 -14.50 -17.33
N LYS A 176 -5.19 -15.30 -18.26
CA LYS A 176 -5.23 -15.02 -19.70
C LYS A 176 -6.59 -15.34 -20.34
N GLU A 177 -7.47 -16.04 -19.63
CA GLU A 177 -8.75 -16.55 -20.17
C GLU A 177 -9.98 -16.06 -19.38
N ASN A 178 -9.82 -15.63 -18.13
CA ASN A 178 -10.94 -15.31 -17.24
C ASN A 178 -11.55 -13.94 -17.56
N GLU A 179 -12.77 -13.95 -18.12
CA GLU A 179 -13.53 -12.74 -18.42
C GLU A 179 -14.33 -12.15 -17.23
N ASN A 180 -14.52 -12.91 -16.14
CA ASN A 180 -15.46 -12.57 -15.07
C ASN A 180 -14.98 -11.38 -14.23
N GLY A 181 -13.69 -11.33 -13.97
CA GLY A 181 -13.04 -10.23 -13.27
C GLY A 181 -11.62 -10.59 -12.84
N CYS A 182 -10.79 -9.58 -12.59
CA CYS A 182 -9.42 -9.76 -12.11
C CYS A 182 -9.20 -8.98 -10.82
N LEU A 183 -8.63 -9.64 -9.81
CA LEU A 183 -8.14 -9.06 -8.57
C LEU A 183 -6.66 -8.70 -8.72
N ILE A 184 -6.33 -7.43 -8.48
CA ILE A 184 -4.98 -6.89 -8.54
C ILE A 184 -4.52 -6.62 -7.10
N LEU A 185 -3.45 -7.28 -6.67
CA LEU A 185 -2.89 -7.14 -5.33
C LEU A 185 -1.59 -6.31 -5.39
N ILE A 186 -1.58 -5.18 -4.69
CA ILE A 186 -0.45 -4.25 -4.63
C ILE A 186 0.01 -4.12 -3.17
N GLN A 187 1.16 -4.73 -2.87
CA GLN A 187 1.79 -4.68 -1.55
C GLN A 187 2.34 -3.27 -1.20
N GLY A 188 2.61 -3.08 0.09
CA GLY A 188 3.27 -1.89 0.62
C GLY A 188 4.77 -1.82 0.29
N SER A 189 5.47 -0.85 0.88
CA SER A 189 6.91 -0.68 0.72
C SER A 189 7.71 -1.64 1.60
N GLY A 190 9.02 -1.76 1.32
CA GLY A 190 9.97 -2.45 2.18
C GLY A 190 10.44 -3.79 1.62
N VAL A 191 10.68 -4.75 2.52
CA VAL A 191 11.33 -6.03 2.19
C VAL A 191 10.35 -7.14 1.81
N VAL A 192 9.05 -6.87 1.79
CA VAL A 192 8.04 -7.84 1.37
C VAL A 192 8.14 -8.13 -0.13
N ARG A 193 7.76 -9.34 -0.51
CA ARG A 193 7.80 -9.91 -1.87
C ARG A 193 6.43 -10.46 -2.24
N PRO A 194 6.17 -10.77 -3.53
CA PRO A 194 4.89 -11.31 -3.98
C PRO A 194 4.38 -12.43 -3.08
N GLY A 195 3.12 -12.33 -2.69
CA GLY A 195 2.48 -13.24 -1.75
C GLY A 195 2.47 -12.73 -0.30
N GLN A 196 3.11 -11.61 0.02
CA GLN A 196 3.16 -11.07 1.39
C GLN A 196 2.60 -9.65 1.52
N TRP A 197 1.80 -9.44 2.57
CA TRP A 197 1.48 -8.12 3.09
C TRP A 197 2.51 -7.65 4.11
N ALA A 198 2.89 -8.53 5.04
CA ALA A 198 3.78 -8.21 6.16
C ALA A 198 4.66 -9.39 6.57
N ARG A 199 5.98 -9.21 6.47
CA ARG A 199 6.98 -10.19 6.92
C ARG A 199 6.86 -10.51 8.41
N SER A 200 6.67 -9.48 9.25
CA SER A 200 6.53 -9.64 10.70
C SER A 200 5.32 -10.51 11.07
N CYS A 201 4.19 -10.36 10.38
CA CYS A 201 3.01 -11.19 10.58
C CYS A 201 3.25 -12.63 10.11
N CYS A 202 3.91 -12.84 8.97
CA CYS A 202 4.26 -14.19 8.49
C CYS A 202 5.16 -14.95 9.49
N ILE A 203 6.02 -14.24 10.23
CA ILE A 203 6.94 -14.83 11.21
C ILE A 203 6.27 -15.04 12.57
N ASN A 204 5.56 -14.05 13.09
CA ASN A 204 5.14 -14.03 14.50
C ASN A 204 3.69 -14.50 14.73
N GLU A 205 2.84 -14.37 13.69
CA GLU A 205 1.42 -14.72 13.74
C GLU A 205 1.16 -15.96 12.89
N SER A 206 0.80 -15.77 11.62
CA SER A 206 0.52 -16.82 10.66
C SER A 206 0.59 -16.30 9.22
N LEU A 207 0.64 -17.22 8.25
CA LEU A 207 0.46 -16.88 6.84
C LEU A 207 -0.94 -16.33 6.59
N ASP A 208 -1.97 -16.74 7.34
CA ASP A 208 -3.33 -16.23 7.15
C ASP A 208 -3.44 -14.72 7.44
N ILE A 209 -2.58 -14.17 8.28
CA ILE A 209 -2.54 -12.72 8.54
C ILE A 209 -1.51 -12.02 7.65
N GLY A 210 -0.32 -12.59 7.52
CA GLY A 210 0.80 -11.91 6.85
C GLY A 210 0.87 -12.06 5.33
N SER A 211 0.17 -13.06 4.77
CA SER A 211 0.25 -13.40 3.34
C SER A 211 -0.99 -13.00 2.55
N MET A 212 -0.89 -13.11 1.23
CA MET A 212 -2.00 -12.89 0.30
C MET A 212 -2.88 -14.13 0.10
N PHE A 213 -2.56 -15.29 0.69
CA PHE A 213 -3.34 -16.53 0.51
C PHE A 213 -4.83 -16.40 0.84
N PRO A 214 -5.27 -15.70 1.89
CA PRO A 214 -6.70 -15.49 2.12
C PRO A 214 -7.40 -14.71 1.00
N TYR A 215 -6.72 -13.71 0.41
CA TYR A 215 -7.23 -12.97 -0.74
C TYR A 215 -7.29 -13.87 -1.99
N MET A 216 -6.28 -14.72 -2.19
CA MET A 216 -6.25 -15.70 -3.28
C MET A 216 -7.39 -16.72 -3.15
N ALA A 217 -7.64 -17.24 -1.94
CA ALA A 217 -8.75 -18.15 -1.66
C ALA A 217 -10.10 -17.49 -1.95
N LYS A 218 -10.31 -16.28 -1.43
CA LYS A 218 -11.54 -15.52 -1.66
C LYS A 218 -11.73 -15.13 -3.13
N ALA A 219 -10.67 -14.78 -3.84
CA ALA A 219 -10.73 -14.51 -5.27
C ALA A 219 -11.22 -15.74 -6.06
N LYS A 220 -10.70 -16.93 -5.71
CA LYS A 220 -11.14 -18.20 -6.30
C LYS A 220 -12.61 -18.51 -5.99
N GLU A 221 -13.08 -18.26 -4.76
CA GLU A 221 -14.50 -18.39 -4.38
C GLU A 221 -15.41 -17.51 -5.25
N HIS A 222 -14.92 -16.32 -5.65
CA HIS A 222 -15.63 -15.36 -6.49
C HIS A 222 -15.31 -15.48 -7.99
N ASN A 223 -14.59 -16.52 -8.40
CA ASN A 223 -14.20 -16.78 -9.79
C ASN A 223 -13.44 -15.63 -10.46
N LEU A 224 -12.59 -14.95 -9.70
CA LEU A 224 -11.69 -13.90 -10.18
C LEU A 224 -10.33 -14.49 -10.53
N SER A 225 -9.75 -14.06 -11.64
CA SER A 225 -8.31 -14.21 -11.82
C SER A 225 -7.56 -13.29 -10.87
N VAL A 226 -6.31 -13.60 -10.57
CA VAL A 226 -5.49 -12.80 -9.64
C VAL A 226 -4.17 -12.44 -10.29
N ILE A 227 -3.70 -11.22 -10.05
CA ILE A 227 -2.33 -10.79 -10.32
C ILE A 227 -1.73 -10.15 -9.07
N ILE A 228 -0.50 -10.55 -8.75
CA ILE A 228 0.26 -10.13 -7.57
C ILE A 228 1.52 -9.41 -8.02
N LEU A 229 1.64 -8.14 -7.67
CA LEU A 229 2.73 -7.28 -8.13
C LEU A 229 3.93 -7.30 -7.17
N ASN A 230 5.10 -6.85 -7.64
CA ASN A 230 6.33 -6.72 -6.87
C ASN A 230 6.95 -5.31 -6.96
N PRO A 231 6.25 -4.27 -6.47
CA PRO A 231 6.72 -2.89 -6.56
C PRO A 231 8.00 -2.61 -5.74
N ASN A 232 8.44 -3.54 -4.90
CA ASN A 232 9.59 -3.33 -3.99
C ASN A 232 10.94 -3.73 -4.60
N GLN A 233 10.95 -4.57 -5.62
CA GLN A 233 12.19 -5.01 -6.27
C GLN A 233 12.40 -4.21 -7.56
N THR A 234 13.16 -3.12 -7.43
CA THR A 234 13.45 -2.15 -8.50
C THR A 234 14.91 -2.19 -8.97
N SER A 235 15.68 -3.14 -8.45
CA SER A 235 17.10 -3.32 -8.70
C SER A 235 17.49 -4.79 -8.54
N TYR A 236 18.53 -5.20 -9.25
CA TYR A 236 19.15 -6.51 -9.12
C TYR A 236 20.58 -6.42 -8.59
N VAL A 237 21.11 -7.53 -8.07
CA VAL A 237 22.47 -7.60 -7.53
C VAL A 237 23.48 -7.80 -8.65
N VAL A 238 24.57 -7.02 -8.64
CA VAL A 238 25.68 -7.16 -9.58
C VAL A 238 26.79 -7.95 -8.90
N GLU A 239 27.14 -9.12 -9.44
CA GLU A 239 28.34 -9.83 -9.02
C GLU A 239 29.57 -9.07 -9.53
N LYS A 240 30.56 -8.82 -8.66
CA LYS A 240 31.85 -8.29 -9.11
C LYS A 240 32.55 -9.41 -9.90
N THR A 241 32.65 -9.26 -11.22
CA THR A 241 33.70 -9.96 -11.96
C THR A 241 35.03 -9.41 -11.46
N ILE A 242 35.84 -10.27 -10.84
CA ILE A 242 37.26 -9.99 -10.72
C ILE A 242 37.77 -10.20 -12.14
N ASP A 243 37.88 -9.13 -12.92
CA ASP A 243 38.50 -9.18 -14.23
C ASP A 243 39.97 -9.56 -14.01
N THR A 244 40.29 -10.83 -14.23
CA THR A 244 41.66 -11.32 -14.32
C THR A 244 42.24 -10.95 -15.69
N GLU A 245 42.36 -9.66 -15.98
CA GLU A 245 43.09 -9.15 -17.15
C GLU A 245 43.81 -7.86 -16.78
N ASP A 246 44.96 -7.99 -16.12
CA ASP A 246 46.03 -6.98 -16.18
C ASP A 246 47.37 -7.62 -15.76
N THR A 247 47.78 -8.64 -16.52
CA THR A 247 49.19 -9.07 -16.56
C THR A 247 49.60 -9.40 -17.99
N THR A 248 49.56 -8.43 -18.90
CA THR A 248 50.51 -8.35 -20.02
C THR A 248 50.33 -7.08 -20.84
N SER A 249 51.21 -6.10 -20.64
CA SER A 249 51.75 -5.31 -21.76
C SER A 249 52.97 -4.52 -21.27
N ILE A 250 54.13 -5.17 -21.39
CA ILE A 250 55.42 -4.48 -21.46
C ILE A 250 55.41 -3.69 -22.77
N ASN A 251 55.26 -2.37 -22.71
CA ASN A 251 55.72 -1.48 -23.78
C ASN A 251 57.16 -1.06 -23.46
N LYS A 252 58.10 -1.69 -24.16
CA LYS A 252 59.36 -1.05 -24.54
C LYS A 252 59.00 -0.09 -25.67
N ASP A 253 59.23 1.20 -25.48
CA ASP A 253 59.94 2.05 -26.44
C ASP A 253 60.17 3.48 -25.91
N GLU A 254 61.39 3.95 -26.17
CA GLU A 254 61.85 5.34 -26.33
C GLU A 254 62.06 6.30 -25.13
N ILE A 255 63.29 6.22 -24.61
CA ILE A 255 64.33 7.28 -24.47
C ILE A 255 63.90 8.73 -24.82
N VAL A 256 64.17 9.70 -23.91
CA VAL A 256 65.03 10.91 -24.08
C VAL A 256 64.70 12.00 -23.03
N VAL A 257 65.69 12.24 -22.15
CA VAL A 257 66.25 13.51 -21.63
C VAL A 257 65.33 14.58 -20.99
N GLY A 258 65.67 14.97 -19.76
CA GLY A 258 65.72 16.41 -19.40
C GLY A 258 65.16 16.87 -18.05
N GLU A 259 66.07 16.99 -17.07
CA GLU A 259 66.22 18.11 -16.10
C GLU A 259 65.23 18.36 -14.92
N ASN A 260 65.81 18.21 -13.71
CA ASN A 260 65.88 19.14 -12.57
C ASN A 260 64.57 19.80 -12.03
N THR A 261 64.25 19.71 -10.73
CA THR A 261 64.98 20.36 -9.62
C THR A 261 64.41 19.95 -8.24
N SER A 262 65.33 19.74 -7.27
CA SER A 262 65.29 19.98 -5.80
C SER A 262 63.96 19.88 -5.03
N SER A 263 63.86 19.15 -3.90
CA SER A 263 64.59 19.48 -2.66
C SER A 263 64.72 18.33 -1.63
N THR A 264 65.95 18.23 -1.09
CA THR A 264 66.44 17.87 0.28
C THR A 264 65.40 17.67 1.40
N HIS A 265 65.47 16.76 2.38
CA HIS A 265 66.57 16.20 3.21
C HIS A 265 66.14 14.79 3.74
N ASP A 266 66.96 13.72 3.67
CA ASP A 266 68.01 13.27 4.63
C ASP A 266 67.44 12.89 6.02
N LYS A 267 67.48 11.65 6.54
CA LYS A 267 68.65 10.79 6.80
C LYS A 267 68.27 9.36 7.26
N GLN A 268 69.03 8.36 6.75
CA GLN A 268 69.78 7.29 7.45
C GLN A 268 69.04 6.32 8.42
N ASP A 269 69.34 5.02 8.54
CA ASP A 269 70.41 4.17 8.00
C ASP A 269 70.13 2.67 8.30
N THR A 270 70.63 1.81 7.41
CA THR A 270 71.23 0.45 7.60
C THR A 270 70.49 -0.64 8.41
N ALA A 271 70.08 -1.77 7.79
CA ALA A 271 70.85 -2.95 7.36
C ALA A 271 71.07 -4.01 8.46
N VAL A 272 70.78 -5.29 8.15
CA VAL A 272 71.75 -6.42 8.17
C VAL A 272 71.03 -7.70 7.73
N ILE A 273 71.61 -8.32 6.71
CA ILE A 273 71.37 -9.67 6.19
C ILE A 273 72.14 -10.65 7.07
N ASN A 274 71.60 -11.83 7.37
CA ASN A 274 72.42 -13.05 7.30
C ASN A 274 71.59 -14.33 7.13
N THR A 275 72.02 -15.06 6.11
CA THR A 275 71.68 -16.42 5.70
C THR A 275 72.34 -17.45 6.62
N THR A 276 71.78 -18.66 6.74
CA THR A 276 72.46 -19.93 6.38
C THR A 276 71.61 -21.16 6.70
N SER A 277 71.67 -22.09 5.76
CA SER A 277 71.15 -23.47 5.71
C SER A 277 71.88 -24.45 6.62
N THR A 278 71.25 -25.58 6.98
CA THR A 278 71.76 -26.95 6.74
C THR A 278 70.80 -28.06 7.18
N ASP A 279 70.99 -29.22 6.57
CA ASP A 279 70.11 -30.39 6.39
C ASP A 279 70.07 -31.44 7.53
N LYS A 280 69.03 -32.29 7.41
CA LYS A 280 68.87 -33.72 7.82
C LYS A 280 68.69 -34.10 9.29
N GLU A 281 67.58 -34.80 9.58
CA GLU A 281 67.57 -36.26 9.84
C GLU A 281 66.15 -36.82 9.97
N VAL A 282 65.96 -38.03 9.43
CA VAL A 282 64.76 -38.87 9.56
C VAL A 282 65.02 -39.87 10.67
N ASN A 283 64.13 -39.96 11.66
CA ASN A 283 63.94 -41.20 12.41
C ASN A 283 62.52 -41.35 12.95
N SER A 284 62.05 -42.59 12.87
CA SER A 284 60.73 -43.14 13.17
C SER A 284 60.32 -43.04 14.64
N THR A 285 59.05 -42.74 14.91
CA THR A 285 58.20 -43.45 15.89
C THR A 285 56.74 -43.17 15.57
N ASN A 286 56.02 -44.20 15.14
CA ASN A 286 54.62 -44.17 14.79
C ASN A 286 53.87 -44.92 15.90
N GLU A 287 53.44 -44.22 16.94
CA GLU A 287 52.52 -44.74 17.97
C GLU A 287 51.97 -43.59 18.84
N GLN A 288 51.28 -42.62 18.21
CA GLN A 288 50.48 -41.60 18.93
C GLN A 288 49.47 -40.80 18.06
N ILE A 289 49.05 -41.34 16.90
CA ILE A 289 48.24 -40.59 15.91
C ILE A 289 46.73 -40.89 15.98
N SER A 290 46.26 -41.85 16.79
CA SER A 290 44.83 -42.19 16.82
C SER A 290 43.98 -41.41 17.84
N THR A 291 44.56 -40.58 18.71
CA THR A 291 43.80 -39.73 19.66
C THR A 291 43.91 -38.23 19.34
N ALA A 292 44.84 -37.81 18.49
CA ALA A 292 45.05 -36.40 18.14
C ALA A 292 44.20 -35.92 16.95
N ASN A 293 43.64 -36.84 16.14
CA ASN A 293 42.77 -36.49 15.01
C ASN A 293 41.32 -36.27 15.47
N GLU A 294 40.79 -37.08 16.39
CA GLU A 294 39.47 -36.82 16.99
C GLU A 294 39.44 -35.50 17.79
N ASP A 295 40.54 -35.13 18.48
CA ASP A 295 40.65 -33.86 19.22
C ASP A 295 40.89 -32.64 18.32
N LYS A 296 41.36 -32.82 17.07
CA LYS A 296 41.52 -31.74 16.08
C LYS A 296 40.26 -31.53 15.28
N ASP A 297 39.61 -32.60 14.83
CA ASP A 297 38.33 -32.54 14.12
C ASP A 297 37.23 -31.96 15.05
N ASN A 298 37.20 -32.36 16.33
CA ASN A 298 36.30 -31.73 17.33
C ASN A 298 36.64 -30.28 17.66
N LYS A 299 37.88 -29.81 17.44
CA LYS A 299 38.28 -28.40 17.66
C LYS A 299 37.99 -27.53 16.44
N GLU A 300 38.14 -28.05 15.23
CA GLU A 300 37.76 -27.35 13.99
C GLU A 300 36.23 -27.25 13.86
N GLU A 301 35.47 -28.33 14.14
CA GLU A 301 34.00 -28.28 14.15
C GLU A 301 33.44 -27.33 15.22
N ASN A 302 34.05 -27.27 16.42
CA ASN A 302 33.68 -26.30 17.45
C ASN A 302 34.08 -24.85 17.09
N SER A 303 35.20 -24.65 16.38
CA SER A 303 35.62 -23.34 15.87
C SER A 303 34.62 -22.81 14.84
N ASP A 304 34.21 -23.65 13.89
CA ASP A 304 33.27 -23.27 12.84
C ASP A 304 31.86 -23.05 13.38
N HIS A 305 31.39 -23.90 14.32
CA HIS A 305 30.12 -23.69 14.99
C HIS A 305 30.09 -22.36 15.77
N ASN A 306 31.15 -22.04 16.52
CA ASN A 306 31.27 -20.76 17.22
C ASN A 306 31.35 -19.56 16.24
N ASN A 307 31.95 -19.74 15.07
CA ASN A 307 32.01 -18.73 14.01
C ASN A 307 30.63 -18.49 13.35
N ILE A 308 29.82 -19.54 13.19
CA ILE A 308 28.45 -19.43 12.68
C ILE A 308 27.54 -18.76 13.71
N VAL A 309 27.61 -19.19 14.97
CA VAL A 309 26.78 -18.62 16.03
C VAL A 309 27.13 -17.14 16.25
N SER A 310 28.41 -16.78 16.28
CA SER A 310 28.83 -15.37 16.34
C SER A 310 28.41 -14.57 15.10
N PHE A 311 28.38 -15.19 13.91
CA PHE A 311 27.83 -14.55 12.72
C PHE A 311 26.36 -14.19 12.89
N TYR A 312 25.51 -15.08 13.39
CA TYR A 312 24.08 -14.76 13.59
C TYR A 312 23.83 -13.79 14.73
N LEU A 313 24.68 -13.79 15.76
CA LEU A 313 24.55 -12.93 16.93
C LEU A 313 25.24 -11.57 16.78
N SER A 314 25.95 -11.33 15.67
CA SER A 314 26.53 -10.02 15.35
C SER A 314 25.42 -9.01 15.02
N SER A 315 25.51 -7.84 15.64
CA SER A 315 24.68 -6.68 15.36
C SER A 315 25.11 -5.94 14.09
N ASP A 316 26.24 -6.32 13.49
CA ASP A 316 26.73 -5.63 12.30
C ASP A 316 25.77 -5.87 11.13
N PRO A 317 25.42 -4.82 10.37
CA PRO A 317 24.60 -5.01 9.18
C PRO A 317 25.36 -5.87 8.16
N LEU A 318 24.64 -6.71 7.42
CA LEU A 318 25.24 -7.37 6.26
C LEU A 318 25.72 -6.30 5.26
N PRO A 319 26.86 -6.52 4.58
CA PRO A 319 27.29 -5.64 3.51
C PRO A 319 26.16 -5.49 2.50
N ARG A 320 25.81 -4.25 2.15
CA ARG A 320 24.82 -4.02 1.10
C ARG A 320 25.43 -4.49 -0.23
N PRO A 321 24.77 -5.42 -0.95
CA PRO A 321 25.27 -5.83 -2.25
C PRO A 321 25.26 -4.63 -3.20
N LEU A 322 26.20 -4.61 -4.13
CA LEU A 322 26.13 -3.67 -5.25
C LEU A 322 24.91 -4.02 -6.09
N THR A 323 24.11 -3.01 -6.41
CA THR A 323 22.86 -3.20 -7.15
C THR A 323 22.77 -2.24 -8.33
N GLN A 324 22.13 -2.70 -9.40
CA GLN A 324 21.81 -1.90 -10.58
C GLN A 324 20.29 -1.84 -10.74
N LYS A 325 19.79 -0.68 -11.19
CA LYS A 325 18.36 -0.48 -11.43
C LYS A 325 17.87 -1.34 -12.59
N ILE A 326 16.67 -1.91 -12.43
CA ILE A 326 16.00 -2.64 -13.50
C ILE A 326 15.44 -1.61 -14.48
N SER A 327 15.78 -1.74 -15.76
CA SER A 327 15.33 -0.82 -16.81
C SER A 327 13.79 -0.77 -16.89
N ASN A 328 13.21 0.42 -16.98
CA ASN A 328 11.76 0.69 -16.99
C ASN A 328 10.98 0.20 -15.74
N LEU A 329 11.66 -0.27 -14.71
CA LEU A 329 11.11 -0.78 -13.44
C LEU A 329 11.91 -0.23 -12.25
N SER A 330 12.50 0.96 -12.42
CA SER A 330 13.49 1.53 -11.49
C SER A 330 12.85 2.13 -10.22
N THR A 331 11.54 2.33 -10.25
CA THR A 331 10.71 2.79 -9.14
C THR A 331 9.46 1.90 -8.97
N SER A 332 8.88 1.92 -7.77
CA SER A 332 7.64 1.19 -7.46
C SER A 332 6.47 1.62 -8.34
N ARG A 333 6.38 2.92 -8.65
CA ARG A 333 5.36 3.50 -9.54
C ARG A 333 5.54 3.03 -10.98
N GLU A 334 6.77 3.03 -11.49
CA GLU A 334 7.10 2.49 -12.82
C GLU A 334 6.78 1.00 -12.91
N HIS A 335 7.05 0.22 -11.85
CA HIS A 335 6.69 -1.19 -11.81
C HIS A 335 5.20 -1.42 -12.01
N VAL A 336 4.34 -0.74 -11.23
CA VAL A 336 2.89 -0.89 -11.36
C VAL A 336 2.39 -0.43 -12.73
N LEU A 337 2.95 0.68 -13.26
CA LEU A 337 2.61 1.18 -14.59
C LEU A 337 3.00 0.19 -15.70
N TYR A 338 4.22 -0.36 -15.63
CA TYR A 338 4.72 -1.34 -16.60
C TYR A 338 3.86 -2.61 -16.60
N VAL A 339 3.55 -3.16 -15.42
CA VAL A 339 2.69 -4.35 -15.31
C VAL A 339 1.30 -4.06 -15.87
N TYR A 340 0.77 -2.86 -15.63
CA TYR A 340 -0.51 -2.51 -16.23
C TYR A 340 -0.47 -2.51 -17.75
N ASP A 341 0.50 -1.80 -18.33
CA ASP A 341 0.60 -1.62 -19.79
C ASP A 341 0.87 -2.94 -20.53
N HIS A 342 1.71 -3.80 -19.96
CA HIS A 342 2.17 -5.02 -20.65
C HIS A 342 1.40 -6.28 -20.29
N ILE A 343 0.61 -6.28 -19.21
CA ILE A 343 -0.04 -7.50 -18.71
C ILE A 343 -1.51 -7.24 -18.38
N ILE A 344 -1.83 -6.33 -17.46
CA ILE A 344 -3.22 -6.14 -16.98
C ILE A 344 -4.13 -5.59 -18.07
N ALA A 345 -3.65 -4.65 -18.89
CA ALA A 345 -4.43 -4.05 -19.97
C ALA A 345 -4.88 -5.10 -21.02
N GLN A 346 -4.10 -6.17 -21.18
CA GLN A 346 -4.37 -7.27 -22.11
C GLN A 346 -5.33 -8.33 -21.53
N SER A 347 -5.65 -8.25 -20.24
CA SER A 347 -6.56 -9.20 -19.59
C SER A 347 -7.97 -9.16 -20.23
N PRO A 348 -8.59 -10.32 -20.50
CA PRO A 348 -9.95 -10.40 -21.01
C PRO A 348 -11.00 -10.05 -19.94
N ALA A 349 -10.58 -9.88 -18.67
CA ALA A 349 -11.47 -9.53 -17.57
C ALA A 349 -12.24 -8.24 -17.85
N LYS A 350 -13.56 -8.32 -17.66
CA LYS A 350 -14.49 -7.18 -17.85
C LYS A 350 -14.42 -6.17 -16.71
N LYS A 351 -13.94 -6.61 -15.54
CA LYS A 351 -13.89 -5.81 -14.31
C LYS A 351 -12.60 -6.05 -13.54
N PHE A 352 -12.01 -4.97 -13.03
CA PHE A 352 -10.85 -5.01 -12.15
C PHE A 352 -11.24 -4.65 -10.72
N TYR A 353 -10.72 -5.42 -9.76
CA TYR A 353 -10.82 -5.17 -8.33
C TYR A 353 -9.40 -4.98 -7.82
N VAL A 354 -9.14 -3.95 -7.02
CA VAL A 354 -7.78 -3.66 -6.55
C VAL A 354 -7.74 -3.66 -5.04
N VAL A 355 -6.76 -4.36 -4.46
CA VAL A 355 -6.39 -4.22 -3.04
C VAL A 355 -5.00 -3.61 -2.99
N ALA A 356 -4.89 -2.44 -2.36
CA ALA A 356 -3.64 -1.69 -2.26
C ALA A 356 -3.30 -1.40 -0.80
N HIS A 357 -2.18 -1.94 -0.32
CA HIS A 357 -1.73 -1.76 1.05
C HIS A 357 -0.64 -0.70 1.18
N SER A 358 -0.68 0.13 2.23
CA SER A 358 0.41 1.07 2.57
C SER A 358 0.82 1.93 1.35
N ALA A 359 2.11 1.99 1.01
CA ALA A 359 2.63 2.68 -0.16
C ALA A 359 2.10 2.16 -1.53
N GLY A 360 1.49 0.98 -1.57
CA GLY A 360 0.81 0.46 -2.75
C GLY A 360 -0.37 1.36 -3.18
N GLY A 361 -0.98 2.08 -2.24
CA GLY A 361 -2.01 3.08 -2.53
C GLY A 361 -1.49 4.21 -3.42
N ASP A 362 -0.29 4.73 -3.14
CA ASP A 362 0.36 5.75 -3.96
C ASP A 362 0.70 5.24 -5.36
N CYS A 363 1.16 3.99 -5.46
CA CYS A 363 1.42 3.35 -6.76
C CYS A 363 0.13 3.21 -7.59
N LEU A 364 -0.99 2.84 -6.95
CA LEU A 364 -2.29 2.80 -7.60
C LEU A 364 -2.75 4.18 -8.05
N MET A 365 -2.62 5.20 -7.19
CA MET A 365 -2.98 6.58 -7.55
C MET A 365 -2.16 7.09 -8.73
N TYR A 366 -0.87 6.75 -8.79
CA TYR A 366 -0.03 7.06 -9.95
C TYR A 366 -0.53 6.40 -11.23
N LEU A 367 -0.92 5.12 -11.16
CA LEU A 367 -1.52 4.40 -12.29
C LEU A 367 -2.84 5.05 -12.75
N LEU A 368 -3.75 5.35 -11.82
CA LEU A 368 -5.02 6.01 -12.13
C LEU A 368 -4.81 7.33 -12.87
N ARG A 369 -3.84 8.15 -12.43
CA ARG A 369 -3.50 9.43 -13.06
C ARG A 369 -2.87 9.28 -14.45
N LYS A 370 -2.09 8.21 -14.68
CA LYS A 370 -1.36 8.00 -15.95
C LYS A 370 -2.15 7.22 -17.00
N ARG A 371 -3.16 6.45 -16.60
CA ARG A 371 -3.93 5.55 -17.47
C ARG A 371 -5.45 5.68 -17.29
N GLN A 372 -5.90 6.85 -16.82
CA GLN A 372 -7.29 7.14 -16.47
C GLN A 372 -8.29 6.58 -17.50
N ASP A 373 -8.12 6.94 -18.77
CA ASP A 373 -9.04 6.64 -19.87
C ASP A 373 -9.24 5.14 -20.07
N ASN A 374 -8.18 4.36 -19.82
CA ASN A 374 -8.20 2.92 -20.02
C ASN A 374 -8.65 2.19 -18.75
N ILE A 375 -8.09 2.54 -17.60
CA ILE A 375 -8.29 1.76 -16.37
C ILE A 375 -9.66 2.01 -15.75
N LEU A 376 -10.15 3.25 -15.71
CA LEU A 376 -11.41 3.57 -15.02
C LEU A 376 -12.62 2.89 -15.66
N SER A 377 -12.58 2.65 -16.98
CA SER A 377 -13.66 1.96 -17.69
C SER A 377 -13.88 0.50 -17.24
N LYS A 378 -12.80 -0.17 -16.82
CA LYS A 378 -12.83 -1.56 -16.33
C LYS A 378 -12.75 -1.65 -14.81
N LEU A 379 -12.32 -0.61 -14.10
CA LEU A 379 -12.15 -0.63 -12.66
C LEU A 379 -13.51 -0.66 -11.95
N ALA A 380 -13.76 -1.70 -11.18
CA ALA A 380 -15.00 -1.88 -10.45
C ALA A 380 -14.93 -1.26 -9.06
N LYS A 381 -13.95 -1.69 -8.24
CA LYS A 381 -13.79 -1.25 -6.85
C LYS A 381 -12.35 -1.28 -6.40
N ILE A 382 -12.01 -0.41 -5.46
CA ILE A 382 -10.71 -0.36 -4.77
C ILE A 382 -10.91 -0.58 -3.28
N ALA A 383 -10.10 -1.43 -2.67
CA ALA A 383 -9.94 -1.48 -1.23
C ALA A 383 -8.52 -1.08 -0.85
N PHE A 384 -8.40 0.00 -0.10
CA PHE A 384 -7.16 0.39 0.53
C PHE A 384 -7.06 -0.25 1.90
N THR A 385 -5.88 -0.76 2.27
CA THR A 385 -5.63 -1.29 3.62
C THR A 385 -4.48 -0.51 4.24
N ASP A 386 -4.81 0.35 5.18
CA ASP A 386 -3.91 1.29 5.86
C ASP A 386 -2.91 1.95 4.90
N SER A 387 -3.44 2.51 3.81
CA SER A 387 -2.66 2.93 2.66
C SER A 387 -2.39 4.44 2.62
N VAL A 388 -1.27 4.82 2.00
CA VAL A 388 -0.96 6.22 1.70
C VAL A 388 -1.54 6.54 0.33
N HIS A 389 -2.57 7.37 0.30
CA HIS A 389 -3.19 7.86 -0.91
C HIS A 389 -3.87 9.19 -0.62
N SER A 390 -3.79 10.12 -1.56
CA SER A 390 -4.38 11.46 -1.39
C SER A 390 -4.87 11.98 -2.72
N LEU A 391 -5.98 12.71 -2.64
CA LEU A 391 -6.48 13.50 -3.76
C LEU A 391 -5.60 14.75 -3.91
N LEU A 392 -5.17 15.01 -5.13
CA LEU A 392 -4.46 16.21 -5.51
C LEU A 392 -5.44 17.19 -6.19
N PRO A 393 -5.18 18.51 -6.13
CA PRO A 393 -6.08 19.51 -6.74
C PRO A 393 -6.36 19.23 -8.22
N PHE A 394 -5.31 18.83 -8.95
CA PHE A 394 -5.34 18.48 -10.37
C PHE A 394 -5.86 17.07 -10.68
N ASP A 395 -6.25 16.27 -9.68
CA ASP A 395 -6.93 15.01 -9.97
C ASP A 395 -8.26 15.29 -10.66
N SER A 396 -8.56 14.50 -11.68
CA SER A 396 -9.80 14.63 -12.43
C SER A 396 -11.03 14.40 -11.56
N ASN A 397 -12.16 14.96 -11.98
CA ASN A 397 -13.42 14.77 -11.28
C ASN A 397 -13.83 13.29 -11.33
N GLU A 398 -13.46 12.57 -12.38
CA GLU A 398 -13.71 11.14 -12.55
C GLU A 398 -12.98 10.31 -11.49
N ILE A 399 -11.69 10.59 -11.24
CA ILE A 399 -10.92 9.91 -10.18
C ILE A 399 -11.49 10.26 -8.80
N LYS A 400 -11.72 11.55 -8.53
CA LYS A 400 -12.29 12.02 -7.25
C LYS A 400 -13.63 11.35 -6.98
N HIS A 401 -14.50 11.28 -7.98
CA HIS A 401 -15.80 10.64 -7.87
C HIS A 401 -15.68 9.13 -7.71
N PHE A 402 -14.81 8.48 -8.50
CA PHE A 402 -14.61 7.04 -8.40
C PHE A 402 -14.15 6.64 -7.01
N LEU A 403 -13.15 7.31 -6.44
CA LEU A 403 -12.65 7.01 -5.10
C LEU A 403 -13.73 7.22 -4.04
N LYS A 404 -14.50 8.30 -4.14
CA LYS A 404 -15.56 8.61 -3.18
C LYS A 404 -16.63 7.51 -3.07
N PHE A 405 -16.96 6.82 -4.18
CA PHE A 405 -18.12 5.90 -4.23
C PHE A 405 -17.76 4.43 -4.50
N ASN A 406 -16.59 4.16 -5.06
CA ASN A 406 -16.14 2.82 -5.43
C ASN A 406 -14.83 2.42 -4.72
N ALA A 407 -14.31 3.26 -3.83
CA ALA A 407 -13.22 2.90 -2.95
C ALA A 407 -13.64 2.89 -1.47
N ILE A 408 -12.95 2.06 -0.69
CA ILE A 408 -13.04 2.01 0.77
C ILE A 408 -11.63 1.89 1.33
N HIS A 409 -11.40 2.48 2.51
CA HIS A 409 -10.12 2.41 3.19
C HIS A 409 -10.27 1.77 4.58
N PHE A 410 -9.71 0.57 4.72
CA PHE A 410 -9.61 -0.14 5.99
C PHE A 410 -8.39 0.37 6.77
N VAL A 411 -8.62 1.21 7.77
CA VAL A 411 -7.57 1.87 8.58
C VAL A 411 -7.24 1.08 9.84
N ALA A 412 -6.00 1.19 10.33
CA ALA A 412 -5.62 0.61 11.61
C ALA A 412 -6.40 1.27 12.75
N SER A 413 -7.15 0.48 13.52
CA SER A 413 -8.02 0.96 14.59
C SER A 413 -8.35 -0.15 15.58
N ASP A 414 -8.57 0.21 16.84
CA ASP A 414 -9.06 -0.69 17.90
C ASP A 414 -10.56 -1.01 17.76
N GLU A 415 -11.28 -0.26 16.92
CA GLU A 415 -12.72 -0.48 16.70
C GLU A 415 -13.00 -1.79 15.95
N PRO A 416 -14.18 -2.40 16.11
CA PRO A 416 -14.57 -3.59 15.34
C PRO A 416 -14.48 -3.38 13.83
N MET A 417 -14.16 -4.45 13.10
CA MET A 417 -14.08 -4.45 11.64
C MET A 417 -15.30 -3.79 10.97
N GLY A 418 -15.05 -2.85 10.06
CA GLY A 418 -16.10 -2.20 9.26
C GLY A 418 -16.82 -1.03 9.97
N THR A 419 -16.47 -0.71 11.21
CA THR A 419 -16.95 0.49 11.89
C THR A 419 -16.44 1.74 11.15
N SER A 420 -17.33 2.63 10.73
CA SER A 420 -16.94 3.90 10.11
C SER A 420 -16.06 4.72 11.05
N ILE A 421 -14.92 5.20 10.54
CA ILE A 421 -14.01 6.06 11.28
C ILE A 421 -14.14 7.47 10.71
N GLU A 422 -14.61 8.40 11.54
CA GLU A 422 -14.62 9.82 11.22
C GLU A 422 -13.47 10.48 11.96
N TYR A 423 -12.34 10.73 11.29
CA TYR A 423 -11.35 11.64 11.85
C TYR A 423 -11.81 13.09 11.63
N VAL A 424 -11.48 13.96 12.58
CA VAL A 424 -11.67 15.40 12.43
C VAL A 424 -10.59 15.92 11.50
N TYR A 425 -10.85 15.84 10.20
CA TYR A 425 -9.97 16.42 9.19
C TYR A 425 -10.24 17.91 9.04
N ASP A 426 -9.18 18.71 8.88
CA ASP A 426 -9.31 20.07 8.36
C ASP A 426 -9.97 20.03 6.97
N PHE A 427 -10.66 21.08 6.56
CA PHE A 427 -11.33 21.19 5.26
C PHE A 427 -10.39 20.90 4.08
N SER A 428 -9.08 21.05 4.28
CA SER A 428 -8.01 20.78 3.31
C SER A 428 -7.59 19.29 3.20
N GLN A 429 -8.02 18.41 4.12
CA GLN A 429 -7.55 17.02 4.23
C GLN A 429 -8.68 15.98 4.28
N ARG A 430 -9.77 16.21 3.55
CA ARG A 430 -10.83 15.19 3.47
C ARG A 430 -10.27 13.89 2.88
N PRO A 431 -10.62 12.73 3.45
CA PRO A 431 -10.14 11.45 2.95
C PRO A 431 -10.66 11.22 1.53
N ALA A 432 -9.85 10.54 0.73
CA ALA A 432 -10.17 10.28 -0.68
C ALA A 432 -11.43 9.40 -0.84
N CYS A 433 -11.69 8.55 0.15
CA CYS A 433 -12.82 7.62 0.20
C CYS A 433 -13.27 7.38 1.65
N GLN A 434 -14.30 6.55 1.85
CA GLN A 434 -14.79 6.22 3.18
C GLN A 434 -13.75 5.41 3.97
N GLU A 435 -13.50 5.84 5.21
CA GLU A 435 -12.61 5.14 6.15
C GLU A 435 -13.42 4.27 7.11
N VAL A 436 -12.99 3.02 7.27
CA VAL A 436 -13.57 2.05 8.18
C VAL A 436 -12.47 1.30 8.93
N SER A 437 -12.76 0.82 10.14
CA SER A 437 -11.80 0.04 10.91
C SER A 437 -11.43 -1.26 10.20
N ALA A 438 -10.13 -1.56 10.15
CA ALA A 438 -9.58 -2.86 9.80
C ALA A 438 -9.65 -3.88 10.94
N GLY A 439 -10.27 -3.55 12.08
CA GLY A 439 -10.42 -4.44 13.23
C GLY A 439 -9.13 -4.75 13.99
N HIS A 440 -8.06 -3.98 13.76
CA HIS A 440 -6.78 -4.13 14.44
C HIS A 440 -5.97 -2.81 14.42
N PRO A 441 -5.34 -2.41 15.53
CA PRO A 441 -4.66 -1.10 15.66
C PRO A 441 -3.26 -1.05 15.04
N LYS A 442 -2.71 -2.18 14.60
CA LYS A 442 -1.37 -2.25 13.99
C LYS A 442 -1.45 -2.24 12.48
N HIS A 443 -0.67 -1.35 11.86
CA HIS A 443 -0.53 -1.20 10.40
C HIS A 443 -0.37 -2.53 9.67
N GLU A 444 0.58 -3.36 10.11
CA GLU A 444 0.97 -4.59 9.43
C GLU A 444 -0.08 -5.71 9.50
N TYR A 445 -1.12 -5.56 10.33
CA TYR A 445 -2.21 -6.53 10.50
C TYR A 445 -3.44 -6.20 9.67
N THR A 446 -3.54 -4.97 9.17
CA THR A 446 -4.76 -4.43 8.55
C THR A 446 -5.20 -5.22 7.32
N SER A 447 -4.28 -5.59 6.42
CA SER A 447 -4.61 -6.37 5.23
C SER A 447 -5.12 -7.77 5.57
N GLY A 448 -4.49 -8.46 6.53
CA GLY A 448 -4.91 -9.80 6.96
C GLY A 448 -6.25 -9.81 7.69
N HIS A 449 -6.51 -8.80 8.53
CA HIS A 449 -7.78 -8.72 9.25
C HIS A 449 -8.92 -8.33 8.32
N SER A 450 -8.69 -7.39 7.39
CA SER A 450 -9.76 -6.82 6.55
C SER A 450 -10.25 -7.70 5.42
N VAL A 451 -9.70 -8.91 5.21
CA VAL A 451 -10.06 -9.83 4.10
C VAL A 451 -11.58 -9.95 3.94
N GLN A 452 -12.31 -10.27 5.01
CA GLN A 452 -13.76 -10.44 4.93
C GLN A 452 -14.47 -9.12 4.59
N GLY A 453 -14.07 -8.02 5.22
CA GLY A 453 -14.63 -6.70 4.94
C GLY A 453 -14.40 -6.24 3.50
N VAL A 454 -13.22 -6.51 2.94
CA VAL A 454 -12.87 -6.21 1.55
C VAL A 454 -13.78 -6.96 0.59
N PHE A 455 -13.97 -8.27 0.79
CA PHE A 455 -14.82 -9.07 -0.11
C PHE A 455 -16.31 -8.78 0.09
N ASP A 456 -16.76 -8.46 1.30
CA ASP A 456 -18.11 -7.94 1.54
C ASP A 456 -18.33 -6.59 0.82
N PHE A 457 -17.31 -5.73 0.79
CA PHE A 457 -17.36 -4.48 0.03
C PHE A 457 -17.36 -4.75 -1.47
N PHE A 458 -16.52 -5.65 -1.98
CA PHE A 458 -16.46 -5.97 -3.41
C PHE A 458 -17.75 -6.63 -3.91
N PHE A 459 -18.27 -7.59 -3.15
CA PHE A 459 -19.41 -8.42 -3.48
C PHE A 459 -20.47 -8.33 -2.37
N PRO A 460 -21.11 -7.16 -2.21
CA PRO A 460 -22.08 -6.95 -1.14
C PRO A 460 -23.26 -7.90 -1.31
N SER A 461 -23.74 -8.43 -0.19
CA SER A 461 -24.99 -9.18 -0.16
C SER A 461 -26.15 -8.34 -0.71
N ASP A 462 -27.21 -8.96 -1.22
CA ASP A 462 -28.39 -8.25 -1.75
C ASP A 462 -28.97 -7.20 -0.76
N LYS A 463 -28.87 -7.46 0.54
CA LYS A 463 -29.31 -6.53 1.59
C LYS A 463 -28.39 -5.32 1.67
N GLN A 464 -27.07 -5.53 1.66
CA GLN A 464 -26.06 -4.46 1.66
C GLN A 464 -26.10 -3.66 0.36
N ALA A 465 -26.22 -4.31 -0.80
CA ALA A 465 -26.34 -3.63 -2.09
C ALA A 465 -27.58 -2.72 -2.14
N LYS A 466 -28.73 -3.20 -1.63
CA LYS A 466 -29.95 -2.37 -1.51
C LYS A 466 -29.79 -1.22 -0.52
N ALA A 467 -29.06 -1.43 0.59
CA ALA A 467 -28.77 -0.36 1.54
C ALA A 467 -27.88 0.71 0.89
N HIS A 468 -26.79 0.31 0.22
CA HIS A 468 -25.89 1.23 -0.47
C HIS A 468 -26.60 1.99 -1.60
N SER A 469 -27.44 1.33 -2.41
CA SER A 469 -28.26 2.03 -3.40
C SER A 469 -29.27 3.00 -2.78
N ARG A 470 -29.78 2.75 -1.57
CA ARG A 470 -30.64 3.70 -0.84
C ARG A 470 -29.84 4.91 -0.35
N GLU A 471 -28.60 4.69 0.08
CA GLU A 471 -27.67 5.72 0.51
C GLU A 471 -27.26 6.63 -0.65
N LEU A 472 -26.85 6.06 -1.79
CA LEU A 472 -26.58 6.82 -3.03
C LEU A 472 -27.78 7.70 -3.42
N ARG A 473 -29.00 7.18 -3.36
CA ARG A 473 -30.23 7.96 -3.61
C ARG A 473 -30.53 9.01 -2.53
N LYS A 474 -30.02 8.84 -1.32
CA LYS A 474 -30.14 9.85 -0.26
C LYS A 474 -29.18 11.00 -0.55
N THR A 475 -27.93 10.69 -0.88
CA THR A 475 -26.91 11.67 -1.30
C THR A 475 -27.31 12.41 -2.57
N ASP A 476 -27.88 11.73 -3.57
CA ASP A 476 -28.43 12.38 -4.77
C ASP A 476 -29.50 13.42 -4.40
N ARG A 477 -30.41 13.07 -3.50
CA ARG A 477 -31.44 13.99 -2.98
C ARG A 477 -30.86 15.15 -2.17
N GLU A 478 -29.72 14.97 -1.52
CA GLU A 478 -29.00 16.02 -0.80
C GLU A 478 -28.34 17.00 -1.79
N LEU A 479 -27.65 16.49 -2.81
CA LEU A 479 -27.07 17.33 -3.87
C LEU A 479 -28.12 18.12 -4.64
N VAL A 480 -29.27 17.52 -4.95
CA VAL A 480 -30.39 18.24 -5.59
C VAL A 480 -30.91 19.35 -4.68
N ARG A 481 -30.99 19.14 -3.36
CA ARG A 481 -31.37 20.18 -2.39
C ARG A 481 -30.34 21.31 -2.33
N ASP A 482 -29.05 20.97 -2.29
CA ASP A 482 -27.95 21.94 -2.31
C ASP A 482 -27.95 22.74 -3.61
N ARG A 483 -28.25 22.10 -4.75
CA ARG A 483 -28.39 22.76 -6.05
C ARG A 483 -29.50 23.82 -6.03
N HIS A 484 -30.67 23.50 -5.49
CA HIS A 484 -31.75 24.50 -5.34
C HIS A 484 -31.39 25.65 -4.40
N ARG A 485 -30.60 25.38 -3.36
CA ARG A 485 -30.05 26.44 -2.50
C ARG A 485 -29.09 27.34 -3.27
N LEU A 486 -28.20 26.77 -4.09
CA LEU A 486 -27.28 27.53 -4.95
C LEU A 486 -28.03 28.35 -6.01
N GLU A 487 -29.11 27.81 -6.62
CA GLU A 487 -29.97 28.54 -7.54
C GLU A 487 -30.62 29.77 -6.88
N THR A 488 -31.03 29.64 -5.62
CA THR A 488 -31.59 30.76 -4.85
C THR A 488 -30.54 31.83 -4.55
N GLU A 489 -29.32 31.41 -4.17
CA GLU A 489 -28.21 32.34 -3.92
C GLU A 489 -27.74 33.01 -5.22
N GLU A 490 -27.74 32.30 -6.34
CA GLU A 490 -27.45 32.87 -7.68
C GLU A 490 -28.39 34.05 -7.97
N GLN A 491 -29.71 33.86 -7.78
CA GLN A 491 -30.69 34.93 -7.98
C GLN A 491 -30.50 36.09 -6.98
N ARG A 492 -30.12 35.80 -5.74
CA ARG A 492 -29.79 36.82 -4.74
C ARG A 492 -28.61 37.69 -5.19
N ILE A 493 -27.52 37.06 -5.64
CA ILE A 493 -26.31 37.75 -6.12
C ILE A 493 -26.63 38.56 -7.38
N ILE A 494 -27.39 38.02 -8.33
CA ILE A 494 -27.83 38.75 -9.54
C ILE A 494 -28.58 40.04 -9.16
N ASN A 495 -29.48 39.96 -8.18
CA ASN A 495 -30.22 41.14 -7.71
C ASN A 495 -29.33 42.15 -6.98
N GLU A 496 -28.32 41.70 -6.22
CA GLU A 496 -27.34 42.57 -5.60
C GLU A 496 -26.41 43.23 -6.62
N ILE A 497 -26.00 42.52 -7.67
CA ILE A 497 -25.24 43.07 -8.80
C ILE A 497 -26.05 44.17 -9.48
N ARG A 498 -27.33 43.92 -9.80
CA ARG A 498 -28.24 44.94 -10.37
C ARG A 498 -28.30 46.20 -9.52
N LYS A 499 -28.48 46.04 -8.22
CA LYS A 499 -28.55 47.15 -7.27
C LYS A 499 -27.24 47.94 -7.23
N ASN A 500 -26.09 47.27 -7.09
CA ASN A 500 -24.78 47.92 -6.99
C ASN A 500 -24.31 48.54 -8.30
N ALA A 501 -24.69 47.96 -9.44
CA ALA A 501 -24.45 48.53 -10.77
C ALA A 501 -25.23 49.84 -10.94
N SER A 502 -26.51 49.89 -10.51
CA SER A 502 -27.32 51.12 -10.57
C SER A 502 -26.80 52.26 -9.70
N THR A 503 -26.13 51.96 -8.58
CA THR A 503 -25.46 52.96 -7.73
C THR A 503 -24.02 53.28 -8.15
N GLY A 504 -23.50 52.66 -9.21
CA GLY A 504 -22.15 52.91 -9.72
C GLY A 504 -21.02 52.35 -8.84
N ASN A 505 -21.30 51.40 -7.95
CA ASN A 505 -20.30 50.82 -7.06
C ASN A 505 -19.52 49.69 -7.77
N LYS A 506 -18.54 50.07 -8.61
CA LYS A 506 -17.76 49.14 -9.45
C LYS A 506 -17.08 48.01 -8.64
N LYS A 507 -16.49 48.33 -7.48
CA LYS A 507 -15.80 47.33 -6.64
C LYS A 507 -16.75 46.27 -6.05
N ALA A 508 -17.95 46.67 -5.65
CA ALA A 508 -18.94 45.72 -5.15
C ALA A 508 -19.47 44.81 -6.27
N VAL A 509 -19.68 45.37 -7.47
CA VAL A 509 -20.08 44.60 -8.65
C VAL A 509 -19.02 43.57 -9.04
N GLU A 510 -17.75 43.96 -9.02
CA GLU A 510 -16.62 43.07 -9.32
C GLU A 510 -16.55 41.86 -8.37
N ILE A 511 -16.63 42.10 -7.05
CA ILE A 511 -16.62 41.03 -6.04
C ILE A 511 -17.84 40.11 -6.20
N LEU A 512 -19.04 40.68 -6.40
CA LEU A 512 -20.27 39.91 -6.55
C LEU A 512 -20.30 39.12 -7.86
N ALA A 513 -19.71 39.63 -8.94
CA ALA A 513 -19.59 38.92 -10.21
C ALA A 513 -18.66 37.70 -10.07
N LYS A 514 -17.51 37.84 -9.41
CA LYS A 514 -16.63 36.71 -9.07
C LYS A 514 -17.38 35.65 -8.22
N GLN A 515 -18.18 36.11 -7.25
CA GLN A 515 -19.02 35.24 -6.43
C GLN A 515 -20.11 34.53 -7.27
N LEU A 516 -20.72 35.21 -8.24
CA LEU A 516 -21.74 34.64 -9.12
C LEU A 516 -21.18 33.51 -9.99
N VAL A 517 -20.00 33.71 -10.60
CA VAL A 517 -19.32 32.68 -11.40
C VAL A 517 -19.02 31.46 -10.53
N LYS A 518 -18.53 31.66 -9.30
CA LYS A 518 -18.26 30.57 -8.36
C LYS A 518 -19.53 29.77 -8.02
N VAL A 519 -20.66 30.45 -7.77
CA VAL A 519 -21.95 29.79 -7.50
C VAL A 519 -22.47 29.02 -8.71
N ARG A 520 -22.36 29.58 -9.92
CA ARG A 520 -22.75 28.91 -11.18
C ARG A 520 -21.92 27.65 -11.42
N ASN A 521 -20.61 27.71 -11.18
CA ASN A 521 -19.72 26.56 -11.27
C ASN A 521 -20.10 25.47 -10.25
N GLN A 522 -20.30 25.84 -8.98
CA GLN A 522 -20.76 24.91 -7.94
C GLN A 522 -22.11 24.24 -8.31
N LYS A 523 -23.03 24.99 -8.93
CA LYS A 523 -24.30 24.45 -9.43
C LYS A 523 -24.10 23.43 -10.55
N ALA A 524 -23.23 23.73 -11.51
CA ALA A 524 -22.91 22.83 -12.62
C ALA A 524 -22.22 21.54 -12.14
N GLN A 525 -21.23 21.66 -11.24
CA GLN A 525 -20.58 20.52 -10.60
C GLN A 525 -21.56 19.64 -9.82
N SER A 526 -22.50 20.24 -9.09
CA SER A 526 -23.55 19.50 -8.37
C SER A 526 -24.48 18.74 -9.33
N PHE A 527 -24.83 19.34 -10.48
CA PHE A 527 -25.60 18.67 -11.53
C PHE A 527 -24.86 17.46 -12.12
N GLN A 528 -23.56 17.61 -12.43
CA GLN A 528 -22.72 16.53 -12.93
C GLN A 528 -22.59 15.39 -11.91
N ALA A 529 -22.31 15.72 -10.65
CA ALA A 529 -22.19 14.75 -9.57
C ALA A 529 -23.50 13.95 -9.37
N SER A 530 -24.66 14.59 -9.52
CA SER A 530 -25.97 13.91 -9.47
C SER A 530 -26.14 12.90 -10.61
N GLY A 531 -25.77 13.26 -11.85
CA GLY A 531 -25.81 12.34 -13.00
C GLY A 531 -24.93 11.11 -12.80
N GLN A 532 -23.71 11.32 -12.29
CA GLN A 532 -22.78 10.24 -11.97
C GLN A 532 -23.32 9.33 -10.84
N ILE A 533 -23.89 9.89 -9.76
CA ILE A 533 -24.51 9.10 -8.68
C ILE A 533 -25.69 8.26 -9.17
N GLN A 534 -26.52 8.80 -10.06
CA GLN A 534 -27.61 8.05 -10.67
C GLN A 534 -27.08 6.90 -11.54
N GLY A 535 -25.99 7.15 -12.28
CA GLY A 535 -25.29 6.11 -13.05
C GLY A 535 -24.74 5.01 -12.15
N LEU A 536 -24.04 5.36 -11.08
CA LEU A 536 -23.50 4.42 -10.10
C LEU A 536 -24.59 3.64 -9.36
N ALA A 537 -25.68 4.29 -8.95
CA ALA A 537 -26.80 3.61 -8.31
C ALA A 537 -27.43 2.56 -9.23
N THR A 538 -27.48 2.86 -10.53
CA THR A 538 -27.97 1.97 -11.57
C THR A 538 -26.98 0.82 -11.81
N GLN A 539 -25.68 1.12 -11.93
CA GLN A 539 -24.62 0.13 -12.07
C GLN A 539 -24.56 -0.82 -10.87
N ASN A 540 -24.70 -0.30 -9.64
CA ASN A 540 -24.75 -1.11 -8.41
C ASN A 540 -25.98 -2.03 -8.39
N THR A 541 -27.13 -1.53 -8.86
CA THR A 541 -28.36 -2.33 -9.01
C THR A 541 -28.18 -3.43 -10.07
N MET A 542 -27.56 -3.11 -11.20
CA MET A 542 -27.23 -4.08 -12.25
C MET A 542 -26.22 -5.12 -11.75
N MET A 543 -25.20 -4.70 -11.00
CA MET A 543 -24.20 -5.59 -10.41
C MET A 543 -24.84 -6.57 -9.42
N ALA A 544 -25.73 -6.10 -8.53
CA ALA A 544 -26.49 -6.99 -7.65
C ALA A 544 -27.38 -7.97 -8.43
N SER A 545 -27.98 -7.53 -9.55
CA SER A 545 -28.76 -8.40 -10.42
C SER A 545 -27.89 -9.46 -11.13
N ASN A 546 -26.70 -9.09 -11.57
CA ASN A 546 -25.75 -10.00 -12.22
C ASN A 546 -25.17 -11.02 -11.22
N ILE A 547 -24.90 -10.63 -9.97
CA ILE A 547 -24.50 -11.56 -8.90
C ILE A 547 -25.64 -12.55 -8.60
N ARG A 548 -26.89 -12.07 -8.50
CA ARG A 548 -28.06 -12.95 -8.37
C ARG A 548 -28.17 -13.94 -9.54
N MET A 549 -27.87 -13.48 -10.74
CA MET A 549 -27.87 -14.32 -11.93
C MET A 549 -26.79 -15.39 -11.88
N ALA A 550 -25.56 -15.02 -11.51
CA ALA A 550 -24.45 -15.95 -11.33
C ALA A 550 -24.75 -17.01 -10.27
N ASN A 551 -25.26 -16.61 -9.11
CA ASN A 551 -25.66 -17.52 -8.03
C ASN A 551 -26.83 -18.44 -8.45
N ALA A 552 -27.79 -17.94 -9.23
CA ALA A 552 -28.89 -18.74 -9.77
C ALA A 552 -28.44 -19.70 -10.88
N MET A 553 -27.42 -19.31 -11.66
CA MET A 553 -26.79 -20.17 -12.68
C MET A 553 -25.99 -21.30 -12.06
N GLN A 554 -25.37 -21.07 -10.90
CA GLN A 554 -24.69 -22.10 -10.10
C GLN A 554 -25.67 -23.16 -9.55
N ALA A 555 -26.94 -22.81 -9.34
CA ALA A 555 -27.88 -23.66 -8.60
C ALA A 555 -28.59 -24.77 -9.40
N THR A 556 -28.61 -24.79 -10.76
CA THR A 556 -28.96 -25.99 -11.59
C THR A 556 -29.15 -25.66 -13.09
N ALA A 557 -28.80 -26.61 -13.98
CA ALA A 557 -29.03 -26.56 -15.44
C ALA A 557 -30.50 -26.39 -15.87
N LYS A 558 -31.47 -26.79 -15.03
CA LYS A 558 -32.92 -26.61 -15.28
C LYS A 558 -33.36 -25.14 -15.25
N THR A 559 -32.63 -24.27 -14.55
CA THR A 559 -32.93 -22.84 -14.44
C THR A 559 -32.50 -22.10 -15.70
N MET A 560 -31.36 -22.48 -16.30
CA MET A 560 -30.87 -21.94 -17.59
C MET A 560 -31.87 -22.12 -18.74
N ALA A 561 -32.54 -23.28 -18.83
CA ALA A 561 -33.53 -23.57 -19.86
C ALA A 561 -34.81 -22.70 -19.73
N LYS A 562 -35.21 -22.36 -18.50
CA LYS A 562 -36.32 -21.42 -18.25
C LYS A 562 -35.87 -19.95 -18.39
N MET A 563 -34.60 -19.64 -18.12
CA MET A 563 -34.01 -18.30 -18.29
C MET A 563 -33.92 -17.90 -19.76
N ASN A 564 -33.64 -18.84 -20.66
CA ASN A 564 -33.57 -18.60 -22.11
C ASN A 564 -34.92 -18.15 -22.73
N LYS A 565 -36.04 -18.36 -22.01
CA LYS A 565 -37.39 -17.90 -22.40
C LYS A 565 -37.78 -16.52 -21.85
N VAL A 566 -37.11 -16.05 -20.79
CA VAL A 566 -37.51 -14.84 -20.06
C VAL A 566 -36.49 -13.71 -20.20
N MET A 567 -35.26 -14.03 -20.58
CA MET A 567 -34.21 -13.03 -20.70
C MET A 567 -33.32 -13.32 -21.91
N ASN A 568 -33.36 -12.46 -22.92
CA ASN A 568 -32.45 -12.54 -24.06
C ASN A 568 -31.13 -11.85 -23.66
N PRO A 569 -30.02 -12.60 -23.49
CA PRO A 569 -28.72 -12.02 -23.11
C PRO A 569 -28.22 -10.96 -24.11
N ALA A 570 -28.62 -11.06 -25.39
CA ALA A 570 -28.29 -10.05 -26.40
C ALA A 570 -29.01 -8.71 -26.14
N GLN A 571 -30.23 -8.73 -25.61
CA GLN A 571 -30.96 -7.50 -25.26
C GLN A 571 -30.36 -6.84 -24.03
N MET A 572 -29.94 -7.63 -23.02
CA MET A 572 -29.31 -7.08 -21.82
C MET A 572 -27.93 -6.48 -22.13
N SER A 573 -27.13 -7.18 -22.95
CA SER A 573 -25.85 -6.66 -23.45
C SER A 573 -26.04 -5.36 -24.24
N LYS A 574 -27.08 -5.29 -25.08
CA LYS A 574 -27.42 -4.08 -25.84
C LYS A 574 -27.86 -2.92 -24.95
N ILE A 575 -28.65 -3.17 -23.90
CA ILE A 575 -29.07 -2.15 -22.94
C ILE A 575 -27.86 -1.63 -22.15
N THR A 576 -26.96 -2.52 -21.69
CA THR A 576 -25.71 -2.12 -21.03
C THR A 576 -24.83 -1.32 -21.97
N GLN A 577 -24.67 -1.75 -23.22
CA GLN A 577 -23.85 -1.06 -24.22
C GLN A 577 -24.42 0.31 -24.60
N GLN A 578 -25.74 0.43 -24.75
CA GLN A 578 -26.41 1.71 -24.99
C GLN A 578 -26.25 2.65 -23.80
N PHE A 579 -26.36 2.13 -22.57
CA PHE A 579 -26.12 2.92 -21.37
C PHE A 579 -24.65 3.40 -21.30
N THR A 580 -23.68 2.54 -21.61
CA THR A 580 -22.26 2.92 -21.68
C THR A 580 -22.01 3.99 -22.76
N GLN A 581 -22.60 3.84 -23.95
CA GLN A 581 -22.46 4.82 -25.03
C GLN A 581 -23.08 6.18 -24.68
N GLU A 582 -24.27 6.20 -24.08
CA GLU A 582 -24.90 7.46 -23.63
C GLU A 582 -24.09 8.12 -22.49
N HIS A 583 -23.55 7.31 -21.56
CA HIS A 583 -22.66 7.81 -20.51
C HIS A 583 -21.35 8.39 -21.09
N THR A 584 -20.72 7.73 -22.05
CA THR A 584 -19.51 8.24 -22.73
C THR A 584 -19.81 9.52 -23.52
N LYS A 585 -20.99 9.62 -24.15
CA LYS A 585 -21.41 10.80 -24.91
C LYS A 585 -21.70 12.02 -24.03
N LEU A 586 -22.12 11.80 -22.77
CA LEU A 586 -22.19 12.83 -21.74
C LEU A 586 -20.79 13.29 -21.33
N GLY A 587 -19.84 12.36 -21.09
CA GLY A 587 -18.45 12.69 -20.75
C GLY A 587 -17.69 13.49 -21.83
N ILE A 588 -17.88 13.18 -23.12
CA ILE A 588 -17.23 13.93 -24.22
C ILE A 588 -17.72 15.37 -24.32
N LYS A 589 -18.98 15.65 -23.92
CA LYS A 589 -19.49 17.03 -23.88
C LYS A 589 -18.96 17.82 -22.68
N GLU A 590 -18.43 17.13 -21.67
CA GLU A 590 -17.91 17.71 -20.42
C GLU A 590 -16.42 18.11 -20.54
N GLU A 591 -15.59 17.35 -21.27
CA GLU A 591 -14.17 17.68 -21.51
C GLU A 591 -13.96 19.04 -22.22
N MET A 592 -14.87 19.42 -23.14
CA MET A 592 -14.80 20.72 -23.82
C MET A 592 -15.16 21.92 -22.93
N MET A 593 -15.79 21.73 -21.76
CA MET A 593 -16.13 22.82 -20.84
C MET A 593 -15.08 23.03 -19.74
N GLY A 594 -14.35 21.97 -19.35
CA GLY A 594 -13.33 22.02 -18.30
C GLY A 594 -12.01 22.67 -18.74
N GLU A 595 -11.51 22.34 -19.94
CA GLU A 595 -10.20 22.82 -20.43
C GLU A 595 -10.18 24.32 -20.77
N THR A 596 -11.32 24.92 -21.09
CA THR A 596 -11.41 26.36 -21.39
C THR A 596 -11.47 27.24 -20.13
N LEU A 597 -11.78 26.68 -18.96
CA LEU A 597 -12.03 27.44 -17.73
C LEU A 597 -10.82 27.45 -16.78
N ASP A 598 -10.10 26.34 -16.60
CA ASP A 598 -8.88 26.34 -15.77
C ASP A 598 -7.75 27.18 -16.40
N ALA A 599 -7.73 27.31 -17.73
CA ALA A 599 -6.83 28.22 -18.45
C ALA A 599 -7.14 29.72 -18.20
N ALA A 600 -8.35 30.05 -17.72
CA ALA A 600 -8.80 31.43 -17.49
C ALA A 600 -8.74 31.86 -16.01
N PHE A 601 -8.37 30.96 -15.09
CA PHE A 601 -8.37 31.24 -13.64
C PHE A 601 -7.07 30.80 -12.93
N GLY A 602 -6.05 30.37 -13.68
CA GLY A 602 -4.81 29.78 -13.15
C GLY A 602 -3.71 30.74 -12.70
N GLU A 603 -3.83 32.05 -12.93
CA GLU A 603 -2.83 33.03 -12.49
C GLU A 603 -3.50 34.19 -11.73
N GLU A 604 -3.25 34.26 -10.42
CA GLU A 604 -3.54 35.46 -9.62
C GLU A 604 -2.60 36.59 -10.09
N GLY A 605 -3.03 37.40 -11.06
CA GLY A 605 -2.20 38.50 -11.54
C GLY A 605 -2.76 39.45 -12.60
N ASP A 606 -3.75 39.08 -13.42
CA ASP A 606 -4.16 39.95 -14.54
C ASP A 606 -5.49 40.69 -14.28
N SER A 607 -5.41 42.00 -14.11
CA SER A 607 -6.59 42.85 -13.88
C SER A 607 -7.43 43.03 -15.16
N GLU A 608 -6.92 42.67 -16.35
CA GLU A 608 -7.65 42.81 -17.60
C GLU A 608 -8.62 41.64 -17.85
N GLU A 609 -8.26 40.40 -17.50
CA GLU A 609 -9.14 39.24 -17.59
C GLU A 609 -10.30 39.31 -16.58
N GLU A 610 -10.04 39.83 -15.38
CA GLU A 610 -11.06 40.01 -14.35
C GLU A 610 -12.12 41.05 -14.76
N ASP A 611 -11.71 42.19 -15.33
CA ASP A 611 -12.62 43.21 -15.85
C ASP A 611 -13.43 42.66 -17.06
N ALA A 612 -12.85 41.77 -17.87
CA ALA A 612 -13.55 41.10 -18.97
C ALA A 612 -14.65 40.15 -18.47
N ILE A 613 -14.38 39.33 -17.44
CA ILE A 613 -15.36 38.44 -16.82
C ILE A 613 -16.51 39.25 -16.21
N VAL A 614 -16.21 40.36 -15.54
CA VAL A 614 -17.23 41.25 -14.96
C VAL A 614 -18.12 41.85 -16.04
N ASN A 615 -17.53 42.34 -17.14
CA ASN A 615 -18.29 42.90 -18.26
C ASN A 615 -19.16 41.82 -18.94
N GLN A 616 -18.63 40.61 -19.15
CA GLN A 616 -19.41 39.49 -19.69
C GLN A 616 -20.60 39.14 -18.79
N VAL A 617 -20.39 39.07 -17.46
CA VAL A 617 -21.47 38.81 -16.49
C VAL A 617 -22.52 39.92 -16.52
N LEU A 618 -22.10 41.19 -16.64
CA LEU A 618 -23.02 42.33 -16.73
C LEU A 618 -23.83 42.32 -18.02
N ASP A 619 -23.20 41.97 -19.15
CA ASP A 619 -23.85 41.81 -20.46
C ASP A 619 -24.85 40.65 -20.44
N GLU A 620 -24.50 39.51 -19.84
CA GLU A 620 -25.41 38.37 -19.67
C GLU A 620 -26.63 38.69 -18.79
N ILE A 621 -26.48 39.57 -17.80
CA ILE A 621 -27.59 40.03 -16.94
C ILE A 621 -28.38 41.17 -17.63
N GLY A 622 -27.87 41.73 -18.73
CA GLY A 622 -28.50 42.80 -19.51
C GLY A 622 -28.34 44.19 -18.92
N ILE A 623 -27.21 44.49 -18.26
CA ILE A 623 -26.96 45.77 -17.60
C ILE A 623 -25.77 46.46 -18.26
N SER A 624 -26.03 47.58 -18.94
CA SER A 624 -24.96 48.46 -19.41
C SER A 624 -24.54 49.43 -18.30
N MET A 625 -23.26 49.43 -17.93
CA MET A 625 -22.70 50.30 -16.89
C MET A 625 -22.68 51.80 -17.27
N ASN A 626 -23.09 52.15 -18.50
CA ASN A 626 -22.93 53.48 -19.09
C ASN A 626 -24.22 54.23 -19.45
N GLU A 627 -25.41 53.82 -18.97
CA GLU A 627 -26.60 54.65 -19.12
C GLU A 627 -26.66 55.73 -18.02
N LYS A 628 -26.03 56.87 -18.32
CA LYS A 628 -26.43 58.15 -17.73
C LYS A 628 -27.88 58.41 -18.11
N ILE A 629 -28.77 58.34 -17.11
CA ILE A 629 -30.16 58.77 -17.19
C ILE A 629 -30.21 60.17 -17.82
N ALA A 630 -30.73 60.25 -19.04
CA ALA A 630 -30.95 61.48 -19.77
C ALA A 630 -32.44 61.84 -19.77
N VAL A 631 -32.72 63.01 -19.16
CA VAL A 631 -33.84 63.93 -19.42
C VAL A 631 -35.21 63.55 -18.87
N ALA A 632 -35.56 64.22 -17.76
CA ALA A 632 -36.93 64.47 -17.34
C ALA A 632 -37.64 65.44 -18.30
N PRO A 633 -38.91 65.21 -18.67
CA PRO A 633 -39.81 66.27 -19.13
C PRO A 633 -40.62 66.82 -17.95
N ARG A 634 -40.65 68.15 -17.83
CA ARG A 634 -41.52 68.88 -16.89
C ARG A 634 -42.98 68.87 -17.35
N VAL A 635 -43.87 68.77 -16.36
CA VAL A 635 -45.35 68.72 -16.39
C VAL A 635 -45.98 69.99 -17.01
N PRO A 636 -47.25 69.95 -17.45
CA PRO A 636 -48.29 70.51 -16.56
C PRO A 636 -49.63 69.73 -16.48
N ALA A 637 -50.34 70.02 -15.39
CA ALA A 637 -51.52 69.40 -14.80
C ALA A 637 -52.81 69.37 -15.65
N ALA A 638 -53.69 68.38 -15.41
CA ALA A 638 -55.11 68.56 -15.03
C ALA A 638 -55.91 67.24 -14.92
N ALA A 639 -56.63 67.11 -13.81
CA ALA A 639 -57.99 66.57 -13.59
C ALA A 639 -58.43 65.15 -14.07
N SER A 640 -58.91 64.38 -13.07
CA SER A 640 -60.05 63.45 -13.02
C SER A 640 -60.62 62.80 -14.30
N GLY A 641 -60.77 61.47 -14.25
CA GLY A 641 -61.72 60.76 -15.12
C GLY A 641 -61.63 59.24 -14.99
N MET A 642 -62.64 58.65 -14.35
CA MET A 642 -62.88 57.21 -14.22
C MET A 642 -63.37 56.60 -15.56
N VAL A 643 -63.20 55.27 -15.71
CA VAL A 643 -63.94 54.29 -16.56
C VAL A 643 -63.11 53.51 -17.61
N SER A 644 -63.10 52.18 -17.36
CA SER A 644 -62.84 50.95 -18.15
C SER A 644 -62.56 51.01 -19.67
N ASN A 645 -61.65 50.15 -20.18
CA ASN A 645 -61.96 48.78 -20.66
C ASN A 645 -60.70 47.98 -21.16
N ARG A 646 -60.50 46.79 -20.57
CA ARG A 646 -60.05 45.48 -21.11
C ARG A 646 -59.08 45.35 -22.32
N ARG A 647 -57.97 44.61 -22.11
CA ARG A 647 -57.40 43.51 -22.96
C ARG A 647 -56.27 42.79 -22.17
N GLN A 648 -56.55 41.58 -21.68
CA GLN A 648 -56.09 40.25 -22.16
C GLN A 648 -54.72 39.81 -21.61
N VAL A 649 -54.79 38.92 -20.61
CA VAL A 649 -53.68 38.09 -20.09
C VAL A 649 -53.52 36.92 -21.06
N HIS A 650 -52.27 36.64 -21.46
CA HIS A 650 -51.91 35.55 -22.35
C HIS A 650 -51.77 34.23 -21.56
N ASP A 651 -52.15 33.16 -22.22
CA ASP A 651 -52.67 31.90 -21.71
C ASP A 651 -51.62 30.79 -21.92
N GLU A 652 -50.62 30.68 -21.02
CA GLU A 652 -49.53 29.69 -21.13
C GLU A 652 -49.85 28.36 -20.40
N ASP A 653 -50.78 28.38 -19.44
CA ASP A 653 -51.10 27.20 -18.63
C ASP A 653 -52.07 26.22 -19.35
N ALA A 654 -52.87 26.70 -20.30
CA ALA A 654 -53.83 25.89 -21.03
C ALA A 654 -53.19 24.99 -22.13
N GLU A 655 -52.00 25.35 -22.61
CA GLU A 655 -51.30 24.58 -23.65
C GLU A 655 -50.56 23.36 -23.07
N ILE A 656 -50.08 23.47 -21.83
CA ILE A 656 -49.42 22.38 -21.10
C ILE A 656 -50.41 21.27 -20.74
N GLU A 657 -51.62 21.63 -20.31
CA GLU A 657 -52.67 20.63 -20.02
C GLU A 657 -53.13 19.87 -21.27
N ARG A 658 -53.15 20.52 -22.45
CA ARG A 658 -53.46 19.85 -23.72
C ARG A 658 -52.37 18.89 -24.18
N MET A 659 -51.09 19.20 -23.95
CA MET A 659 -50.00 18.25 -24.26
C MET A 659 -50.00 17.03 -23.33
N LEU A 660 -50.37 17.20 -22.05
CA LEU A 660 -50.47 16.08 -21.10
C LEU A 660 -51.64 15.13 -21.40
N ALA A 661 -52.71 15.62 -22.02
CA ALA A 661 -53.84 14.80 -22.44
C ALA A 661 -53.51 13.89 -23.64
N ASN A 662 -52.69 14.36 -24.58
CA ASN A 662 -52.29 13.59 -25.77
C ASN A 662 -51.24 12.50 -25.50
N LEU A 663 -50.63 12.48 -24.30
CA LEU A 663 -49.69 11.43 -23.89
C LEU A 663 -50.37 10.28 -23.13
N LYS A 664 -51.68 10.36 -22.91
CA LYS A 664 -52.48 9.33 -22.21
C LYS A 664 -53.46 8.57 -23.12
N SER A 665 -53.38 8.75 -24.44
CA SER A 665 -54.15 7.97 -25.43
C SER A 665 -53.30 6.87 -26.06
#